data_AF-A0A401RPR4-F1
#
_entry.id   AF-A0A401RPR4-F1
#
_cell.length_a   1.000
_cell.length_b   1.000
_cell.length_c   1.000
_cell.angle_alpha   90.00
_cell.angle_beta   90.00
_cell.angle_gamma   90.00
#
_symmetry.space_group_name_H-M   'P 1'
#
loop_
_entity.id
_entity.type
_entity.pdbx_description
1 polymer ?
#
loop_
_entity_poly.entity_id
_entity_poly.type
_entity_poly.pdbx_seq_one_letter_code
_entity_poly.pdbx_strand_id
1 'polypeptide(L)'
;MLGGPGPVTVGGTVLGGPQPRDSGSCDVGRTTARRWWVALCLEDRGQSPWVMQCWESPFGGAAYGGRCPAIGFSQRALPGPGALWLNNMALVGPVSRALSERLSRCRLLVVGAGGIGCELLKNLVLTGFRDIEVVDLDTIDVSNLNRQFLFQKKHVGKSKAQVAKESALKFCPEARITAHHDSIMNPGYNVEFFRQFTLVMNALDNRAARNHVNRMCLAADIPLIESGTAGYLGQVTVIKKGVTECYECQPKPTQKTFPGCTIRNTPSEPIHCIVWAKYLFNQLFGEEDADQEVSPDTADPEAAWELSDAAARAGASNEDGGIKRVSTKDWARSTGYDPVKIFNKLFRDDIKYLLTMDQLWRRRKAPVPLDWAEIEKFETSTSLQHAGASQVGLKDQQVLDVKSYAYLFARSVDHLKARLAEKGDGGELIWDKDDPPAMNFVTAAANLRMHIFSMSMKSKFDVKSMAGNIIPAIATTNAVIAGLIVLEGLKILSGNLKQCRTIFLNKQPNPRKKLLVPCILDPPNPSCYVCSIKPEVTIKLNTQKISIQVLQDRILKDKFGMVAPDVQIEDGKGTILISSEEGETEANNNKNLSEFGICNGSRLQVDDFLQDYTLTVTLLHSEDLGKDIEFEVVGDAPEKAPQKPNEEDGKAITNGSDDGAQPSTSKASEQDDVLIVDSDEEMPSSSGAETNMDSRGLKRKLQDEAEGVGVKRICTEQEEEEDDVIALD
;
A
#
# COMPACT_ATOMS: atom_id res chain seq x y z
N MET A 1 18.42 26.04 -53.26
CA MET A 1 19.68 26.56 -53.85
C MET A 1 20.71 26.53 -52.72
N LEU A 2 21.76 25.70 -52.80
CA LEU A 2 23.12 26.06 -53.30
C LEU A 2 23.72 27.26 -52.54
N GLY A 3 24.89 27.22 -51.89
CA GLY A 3 25.91 26.18 -51.66
C GLY A 3 27.06 26.74 -50.78
N GLY A 4 28.06 25.93 -50.38
CA GLY A 4 29.26 26.35 -49.61
C GLY A 4 30.35 27.06 -50.46
N PRO A 5 31.65 27.12 -50.08
CA PRO A 5 32.37 26.36 -49.03
C PRO A 5 33.40 27.17 -48.16
N GLY A 6 34.17 26.49 -47.29
CA GLY A 6 35.45 26.99 -46.69
C GLY A 6 36.68 26.38 -47.42
N PRO A 7 37.86 26.10 -46.79
CA PRO A 7 38.42 26.46 -45.46
C PRO A 7 39.91 26.92 -45.51
N VAL A 8 40.66 26.97 -44.38
CA VAL A 8 42.08 26.52 -44.16
C VAL A 8 42.65 26.99 -42.77
N THR A 9 43.63 26.26 -42.22
CA THR A 9 44.26 26.30 -40.86
C THR A 9 45.61 27.09 -40.82
N VAL A 10 46.51 27.16 -39.80
CA VAL A 10 46.93 26.31 -38.64
C VAL A 10 47.67 27.17 -37.55
N GLY A 11 47.66 26.79 -36.24
CA GLY A 11 48.88 26.87 -35.39
C GLY A 11 48.82 27.52 -33.98
N GLY A 12 49.57 26.94 -33.02
CA GLY A 12 50.00 27.60 -31.75
C GLY A 12 49.95 26.72 -30.48
N THR A 13 51.09 26.55 -29.77
CA THR A 13 51.19 25.69 -28.56
C THR A 13 52.18 26.20 -27.50
N VAL A 14 51.96 25.83 -26.23
CA VAL A 14 52.97 25.53 -25.15
C VAL A 14 53.49 26.63 -24.19
N LEU A 15 53.11 26.46 -22.90
CA LEU A 15 53.79 26.68 -21.59
C LEU A 15 54.18 28.06 -21.00
N GLY A 16 53.90 28.22 -19.68
CA GLY A 16 54.83 28.84 -18.70
C GLY A 16 54.27 29.93 -17.76
N GLY A 17 54.25 29.70 -16.43
CA GLY A 17 54.01 30.73 -15.39
C GLY A 17 55.31 31.43 -14.92
N PRO A 18 55.27 32.45 -14.02
CA PRO A 18 55.29 32.17 -12.56
C PRO A 18 54.57 33.22 -11.64
N GLN A 19 54.87 33.18 -10.32
CA GLN A 19 54.18 33.77 -9.14
C GLN A 19 54.39 35.29 -8.82
N PRO A 20 53.64 35.87 -7.85
CA PRO A 20 53.50 37.33 -7.61
C PRO A 20 54.35 37.94 -6.47
N ARG A 21 54.16 39.24 -6.18
CA ARG A 21 54.70 40.01 -5.03
C ARG A 21 53.61 40.78 -4.24
N ASP A 22 53.97 41.21 -3.04
CA ASP A 22 53.12 41.60 -1.89
C ASP A 22 52.45 43.00 -1.86
N SER A 23 51.63 43.18 -0.80
CA SER A 23 51.09 44.39 -0.15
C SER A 23 49.81 45.03 -0.73
N GLY A 24 48.81 45.44 0.07
CA GLY A 24 48.62 45.29 1.54
C GLY A 24 47.32 45.95 2.07
N SER A 25 47.08 45.84 3.39
CA SER A 25 46.01 46.46 4.23
C SER A 25 44.53 46.09 3.92
N CYS A 26 43.86 45.35 4.82
CA CYS A 26 42.85 45.82 5.81
C CYS A 26 41.41 45.93 5.23
N ASP A 27 40.33 45.43 5.85
CA ASP A 27 40.13 44.97 7.24
C ASP A 27 39.11 43.80 7.34
N VAL A 28 39.06 43.09 8.46
CA VAL A 28 38.40 41.76 8.57
C VAL A 28 36.99 41.81 9.19
N GLY A 29 35.97 41.45 8.40
CA GLY A 29 34.60 41.16 8.84
C GLY A 29 34.21 39.68 8.64
N ARG A 30 33.65 39.03 9.66
CA ARG A 30 33.38 37.57 9.68
C ARG A 30 32.17 37.19 8.82
N THR A 31 32.29 36.11 8.02
CA THR A 31 31.72 34.77 8.31
C THR A 31 31.91 33.83 7.10
N THR A 32 32.49 32.64 7.30
CA THR A 32 32.44 31.58 6.28
C THR A 32 32.04 30.24 6.90
N ALA A 33 30.96 29.66 6.38
CA ALA A 33 30.67 28.24 6.56
C ALA A 33 31.72 27.40 5.83
N ARG A 34 32.09 26.24 6.38
CA ARG A 34 32.90 25.24 5.67
C ARG A 34 32.16 23.91 5.58
N ARG A 35 31.76 23.56 4.35
CA ARG A 35 31.50 22.18 3.94
C ARG A 35 32.77 21.36 4.17
N TRP A 36 32.61 20.11 4.62
CA TRP A 36 33.68 19.12 4.58
C TRP A 36 33.34 18.05 3.54
N TRP A 37 34.29 17.77 2.66
CA TRP A 37 34.26 16.59 1.80
C TRP A 37 34.82 15.40 2.58
N VAL A 38 34.24 14.22 2.38
CA VAL A 38 34.74 12.96 2.95
C VAL A 38 35.74 12.35 1.96
N ALA A 39 36.95 12.07 2.43
CA ALA A 39 37.91 11.22 1.73
C ALA A 39 37.99 9.86 2.43
N LEU A 40 37.91 8.78 1.66
CA LEU A 40 38.21 7.43 2.17
C LEU A 40 39.74 7.25 2.25
N CYS A 41 40.22 6.76 3.39
CA CYS A 41 41.48 6.03 3.48
C CYS A 41 41.20 4.64 4.05
N LEU A 42 41.60 3.62 3.28
CA LEU A 42 41.74 2.24 3.74
C LEU A 42 43.14 2.10 4.36
N GLU A 43 43.23 1.60 5.58
CA GLU A 43 44.46 0.93 6.02
C GLU A 43 44.15 -0.13 7.11
N ASP A 44 45.04 -1.11 7.20
CA ASP A 44 44.83 -2.42 7.82
C ASP A 44 45.69 -2.57 9.10
N ARG A 45 45.37 -3.59 9.93
CA ARG A 45 45.96 -3.93 11.24
C ARG A 45 45.57 -2.95 12.37
N GLY A 46 45.41 -3.38 13.63
CA GLY A 46 45.49 -4.71 14.21
C GLY A 46 45.79 -4.63 15.72
N GLN A 47 45.08 -5.44 16.52
CA GLN A 47 45.22 -5.62 17.98
C GLN A 47 44.72 -4.51 18.93
N SER A 48 43.95 -4.99 19.92
CA SER A 48 43.54 -4.37 21.19
C SER A 48 44.66 -4.54 22.25
N PRO A 49 44.60 -3.92 23.47
CA PRO A 49 43.43 -3.38 24.15
C PRO A 49 43.55 -1.98 24.77
N TRP A 50 42.39 -1.51 25.22
CA TRP A 50 42.15 -0.18 25.79
C TRP A 50 42.71 -0.05 27.22
N VAL A 51 43.42 1.05 27.47
CA VAL A 51 43.65 1.61 28.81
C VAL A 51 42.91 2.94 28.88
N MET A 52 41.99 3.08 29.85
CA MET A 52 41.39 4.39 30.16
C MET A 52 42.43 5.25 30.87
N GLN A 53 42.78 6.40 30.28
CA GLN A 53 43.42 7.50 30.99
C GLN A 53 42.52 8.73 30.94
N CYS A 54 42.08 9.18 32.12
CA CYS A 54 41.42 10.47 32.27
C CYS A 54 42.41 11.60 31.95
N TRP A 55 41.96 12.60 31.20
CA TRP A 55 42.70 13.85 31.01
C TRP A 55 42.12 14.93 31.93
N GLU A 56 42.91 15.38 32.91
CA GLU A 56 42.70 16.66 33.56
C GLU A 56 43.23 17.79 32.67
N SER A 57 42.56 18.94 32.70
CA SER A 57 42.97 20.13 31.95
C SER A 57 43.97 20.97 32.77
N PRO A 58 45.14 21.32 32.23
CA PRO A 58 46.05 22.24 32.88
C PRO A 58 45.73 23.70 32.47
N PHE A 59 45.56 24.60 33.44
CA PHE A 59 46.05 25.99 33.37
C PHE A 59 45.96 26.61 34.77
N GLY A 60 47.06 27.19 35.24
CA GLY A 60 47.13 27.79 36.57
C GLY A 60 47.59 29.24 36.56
N GLY A 61 47.44 29.89 37.72
CA GLY A 61 48.27 31.04 38.11
C GLY A 61 47.66 32.43 37.91
N ALA A 62 47.24 33.04 39.02
CA ALA A 62 47.68 34.39 39.44
C ALA A 62 47.24 34.65 40.89
N ALA A 63 48.10 35.28 41.69
CA ALA A 63 47.83 35.61 43.09
C ALA A 63 47.78 37.14 43.31
N TYR A 64 46.89 37.61 44.18
CA TYR A 64 47.02 38.88 44.89
C TYR A 64 46.38 38.77 46.28
N GLY A 65 47.04 39.35 47.30
CA GLY A 65 46.65 39.20 48.71
C GLY A 65 46.07 40.47 49.35
N GLY A 66 45.32 40.27 50.44
CA GLY A 66 44.80 41.32 51.33
C GLY A 66 44.47 40.70 52.69
N ARG A 67 44.66 41.45 53.80
CA ARG A 67 44.61 40.91 55.18
C ARG A 67 43.29 41.25 55.88
N CYS A 68 42.81 40.32 56.73
CA CYS A 68 42.19 40.44 58.08
C CYS A 68 41.31 41.65 58.46
N PRO A 69 40.34 41.53 59.41
CA PRO A 69 40.35 40.58 60.55
C PRO A 69 39.02 39.85 60.86
N ALA A 70 39.06 39.01 61.90
CA ALA A 70 37.97 38.16 62.36
C ALA A 70 37.08 38.82 63.44
N ILE A 71 35.81 38.44 63.46
CA ILE A 71 34.94 38.44 64.67
C ILE A 71 34.14 37.14 64.60
N GLY A 72 34.23 36.29 65.63
CA GLY A 72 33.49 35.02 65.69
C GLY A 72 32.26 35.11 66.59
N PHE A 73 31.32 34.15 66.47
CA PHE A 73 30.49 33.70 67.60
C PHE A 73 29.80 32.35 67.32
N SER A 74 29.84 31.49 68.35
CA SER A 74 28.94 30.37 68.71
C SER A 74 28.23 29.53 67.64
N GLN A 75 28.41 28.20 67.76
CA GLN A 75 27.45 27.21 67.26
C GLN A 75 26.06 27.40 67.90
N ARG A 76 24.99 27.30 67.09
CA ARG A 76 23.73 26.65 67.46
C ARG A 76 22.98 26.24 66.19
N ALA A 77 22.56 24.99 66.12
CA ALA A 77 21.91 24.44 64.94
C ALA A 77 20.46 24.93 64.81
N LEU A 78 20.09 25.34 63.59
CA LEU A 78 18.71 25.37 63.12
C LEU A 78 18.63 24.41 61.92
N PRO A 79 17.66 23.48 61.87
CA PRO A 79 17.49 22.62 60.70
C PRO A 79 16.92 23.45 59.55
N GLY A 80 17.78 23.84 58.61
CA GLY A 80 17.36 24.52 57.38
C GLY A 80 16.54 23.58 56.46
N PRO A 81 15.65 24.13 55.61
CA PRO A 81 14.84 23.35 54.67
C PRO A 81 15.68 22.86 53.46
N GLY A 82 16.65 21.97 53.72
CA GLY A 82 17.64 21.50 52.74
C GLY A 82 17.67 19.99 52.48
N ALA A 83 16.87 19.19 53.18
CA ALA A 83 17.01 17.73 53.22
C ALA A 83 16.00 16.92 52.36
N LEU A 84 15.08 17.57 51.64
CA LEU A 84 14.01 16.90 50.89
C LEU A 84 14.04 17.09 49.35
N TRP A 85 14.96 17.91 48.81
CA TRP A 85 14.96 18.29 47.39
C TRP A 85 16.06 17.69 46.51
N LEU A 86 17.00 16.93 47.07
CA LEU A 86 18.21 16.48 46.35
C LEU A 86 18.19 15.05 45.80
N ASN A 87 17.16 14.24 46.09
CA ASN A 87 17.24 12.78 45.90
C ASN A 87 16.57 12.21 44.64
N ASN A 88 16.02 13.04 43.71
CA ASN A 88 15.20 12.54 42.60
C ASN A 88 15.57 13.01 41.17
N MET A 89 16.70 13.70 40.98
CA MET A 89 17.17 14.15 39.65
C MET A 89 18.55 13.63 39.25
N ALA A 90 19.00 12.52 39.82
CA ALA A 90 20.17 11.82 39.29
C ALA A 90 19.86 11.28 37.89
N LEU A 91 20.63 11.74 36.89
CA LEU A 91 20.59 11.18 35.54
C LEU A 91 21.46 9.91 35.46
N VAL A 92 21.09 8.99 34.58
CA VAL A 92 21.90 7.86 34.14
C VAL A 92 22.06 8.01 32.62
N GLY A 93 23.22 8.51 32.19
CA GLY A 93 23.37 9.03 30.83
C GLY A 93 22.43 10.23 30.59
N PRO A 94 21.66 10.27 29.49
CA PRO A 94 20.74 11.38 29.19
C PRO A 94 19.34 11.23 29.82
N VAL A 95 19.02 10.12 30.50
CA VAL A 95 17.69 9.84 31.07
C VAL A 95 17.71 9.92 32.60
N SER A 96 16.56 10.14 33.23
CA SER A 96 16.46 10.09 34.71
C SER A 96 16.70 8.67 35.22
N ARG A 97 17.26 8.53 36.43
CA ARG A 97 17.45 7.22 37.08
C ARG A 97 16.15 6.41 37.12
N ALA A 98 15.04 7.04 37.49
CA ALA A 98 13.72 6.40 37.53
C ALA A 98 13.27 5.87 36.15
N LEU A 99 13.56 6.61 35.06
CA LEU A 99 13.30 6.12 33.70
C LEU A 99 14.26 4.98 33.36
N SER A 100 15.56 5.12 33.61
CA SER A 100 16.57 4.08 33.36
C SER A 100 16.25 2.75 34.06
N GLU A 101 15.75 2.79 35.30
CA GLU A 101 15.28 1.61 36.04
C GLU A 101 14.01 0.99 35.44
N ARG A 102 13.12 1.81 34.86
CA ARG A 102 11.97 1.30 34.11
C ARG A 102 12.39 0.65 32.79
N LEU A 103 13.32 1.24 32.04
CA LEU A 103 13.85 0.70 30.78
C LEU A 103 14.48 -0.69 30.95
N SER A 104 15.14 -0.94 32.09
CA SER A 104 15.75 -2.25 32.37
C SER A 104 14.75 -3.32 32.82
N ARG A 105 13.53 -2.94 33.22
CA ARG A 105 12.50 -3.84 33.76
C ARG A 105 11.29 -4.03 32.85
N CYS A 106 11.02 -3.10 31.92
CA CYS A 106 9.90 -3.23 31.00
C CYS A 106 10.19 -4.29 29.93
N ARG A 107 9.21 -5.16 29.67
CA ARG A 107 9.22 -6.12 28.58
C ARG A 107 8.51 -5.50 27.37
N LEU A 108 9.13 -5.53 26.21
CA LEU A 108 8.62 -4.95 24.97
C LEU A 108 8.29 -6.01 23.94
N LEU A 109 7.25 -5.76 23.13
CA LEU A 109 6.96 -6.53 21.93
C LEU A 109 7.22 -5.67 20.69
N VAL A 110 8.06 -6.16 19.79
CA VAL A 110 8.31 -5.58 18.46
C VAL A 110 7.73 -6.53 17.41
N VAL A 111 6.70 -6.08 16.71
CA VAL A 111 6.03 -6.88 15.69
C VAL A 111 6.57 -6.47 14.31
N GLY A 112 7.35 -7.35 13.69
CA GLY A 112 8.09 -7.11 12.46
C GLY A 112 9.58 -6.83 12.69
N ALA A 113 10.44 -7.58 12.00
CA ALA A 113 11.90 -7.46 11.97
C ALA A 113 12.41 -6.89 10.62
N GLY A 114 11.54 -6.26 9.85
CA GLY A 114 11.85 -5.63 8.57
C GLY A 114 12.65 -4.32 8.67
N GLY A 115 12.39 -3.36 7.78
CA GLY A 115 13.15 -2.11 7.67
C GLY A 115 13.13 -1.26 8.94
N ILE A 116 11.95 -0.99 9.47
CA ILE A 116 11.76 -0.29 10.75
C ILE A 116 12.23 -1.19 11.90
N GLY A 117 11.87 -2.48 11.89
CA GLY A 117 12.17 -3.44 12.96
C GLY A 117 13.66 -3.59 13.28
N CYS A 118 14.52 -3.67 12.26
CA CYS A 118 15.97 -3.71 12.42
C CYS A 118 16.52 -2.45 13.11
N GLU A 119 16.11 -1.26 12.64
CA GLU A 119 16.51 0.03 13.20
C GLU A 119 15.99 0.22 14.63
N LEU A 120 14.74 -0.20 14.86
CA LEU A 120 14.07 -0.14 16.15
C LEU A 120 14.75 -1.04 17.17
N LEU A 121 15.04 -2.31 16.85
CA LEU A 121 15.72 -3.23 17.76
C LEU A 121 17.08 -2.67 18.21
N LYS A 122 17.86 -2.11 17.29
CA LYS A 122 19.10 -1.37 17.61
C LYS A 122 18.83 -0.21 18.55
N ASN A 123 17.87 0.66 18.21
CA ASN A 123 17.59 1.85 19.00
C ASN A 123 17.15 1.48 20.42
N LEU A 124 16.36 0.41 20.58
CA LEU A 124 15.91 -0.08 21.88
C LEU A 124 17.09 -0.57 22.74
N VAL A 125 17.90 -1.51 22.25
CA VAL A 125 19.02 -2.06 23.07
C VAL A 125 20.07 -0.99 23.38
N LEU A 126 20.33 -0.05 22.47
CA LEU A 126 21.25 1.06 22.71
C LEU A 126 20.68 2.16 23.63
N THR A 127 19.36 2.28 23.74
CA THR A 127 18.69 3.16 24.72
C THR A 127 18.65 2.54 26.12
N GLY A 128 18.99 1.26 26.26
CA GLY A 128 19.05 0.55 27.54
C GLY A 128 17.84 -0.34 27.84
N PHE A 129 16.94 -0.55 26.87
CA PHE A 129 15.92 -1.59 26.97
C PHE A 129 16.57 -2.97 26.98
N ARG A 130 16.19 -3.81 27.96
CA ARG A 130 16.85 -5.11 28.18
C ARG A 130 16.00 -6.32 27.82
N ASP A 131 14.67 -6.22 27.87
CA ASP A 131 13.77 -7.36 27.67
C ASP A 131 12.85 -7.11 26.47
N ILE A 132 13.13 -7.78 25.35
CA ILE A 132 12.49 -7.50 24.05
C ILE A 132 12.11 -8.82 23.38
N GLU A 133 10.88 -8.92 22.92
CA GLU A 133 10.45 -10.00 22.04
C GLU A 133 10.20 -9.47 20.63
N VAL A 134 10.67 -10.23 19.63
CA VAL A 134 10.59 -9.88 18.21
C VAL A 134 9.88 -10.99 17.47
N VAL A 135 8.77 -10.67 16.80
CA VAL A 135 7.98 -11.62 15.99
C VAL A 135 8.10 -11.24 14.52
N ASP A 136 8.49 -12.17 13.65
CA ASP A 136 8.48 -11.98 12.19
C ASP A 136 8.35 -13.32 11.44
N LEU A 137 7.36 -13.42 10.57
CA LEU A 137 7.01 -14.64 9.81
C LEU A 137 7.94 -14.90 8.62
N ASP A 138 8.71 -13.92 8.16
CA ASP A 138 9.48 -14.00 6.92
C ASP A 138 10.91 -14.53 7.12
N THR A 139 11.46 -15.02 6.01
CA THR A 139 12.91 -15.21 5.85
C THR A 139 13.55 -14.04 5.12
N ILE A 140 14.88 -13.93 5.20
CA ILE A 140 15.65 -12.83 4.62
C ILE A 140 15.82 -13.03 3.11
N ASP A 141 15.39 -12.05 2.33
CA ASP A 141 15.66 -11.98 0.89
C ASP A 141 16.81 -10.98 0.54
N VAL A 142 17.39 -11.14 -0.65
CA VAL A 142 18.42 -10.23 -1.21
C VAL A 142 17.93 -8.79 -1.33
N SER A 143 16.66 -8.58 -1.70
CA SER A 143 16.02 -7.25 -1.81
C SER A 143 15.93 -6.50 -0.48
N ASN A 144 16.07 -7.21 0.65
CA ASN A 144 15.98 -6.63 1.99
C ASN A 144 17.28 -5.90 2.39
N LEU A 145 18.42 -6.32 1.85
CA LEU A 145 19.77 -5.95 2.31
C LEU A 145 20.11 -4.46 2.12
N ASN A 146 19.34 -3.71 1.32
CA ASN A 146 19.54 -2.26 1.14
C ASN A 146 19.04 -1.41 2.33
N ARG A 147 18.23 -1.99 3.23
CA ARG A 147 17.51 -1.24 4.28
C ARG A 147 17.28 -1.99 5.59
N GLN A 148 17.68 -3.26 5.67
CA GLN A 148 17.56 -4.11 6.86
C GLN A 148 18.97 -4.49 7.34
N PHE A 149 19.66 -3.53 7.95
CA PHE A 149 21.13 -3.55 8.13
C PHE A 149 21.66 -4.66 9.06
N LEU A 150 20.79 -5.29 9.86
CA LEU A 150 21.16 -6.48 10.66
C LEU A 150 21.40 -7.72 9.76
N PHE A 151 20.96 -7.67 8.51
CA PHE A 151 21.02 -8.79 7.58
C PHE A 151 22.19 -8.64 6.60
N GLN A 152 22.78 -9.78 6.22
CA GLN A 152 23.94 -9.88 5.33
C GLN A 152 23.65 -10.94 4.28
N LYS A 153 24.38 -10.93 3.15
CA LYS A 153 24.17 -11.89 2.05
C LYS A 153 24.24 -13.37 2.49
N LYS A 154 25.04 -13.68 3.52
CA LYS A 154 25.16 -15.02 4.15
C LYS A 154 23.98 -15.44 5.04
N HIS A 155 23.01 -14.55 5.26
CA HIS A 155 21.80 -14.78 6.05
C HIS A 155 20.55 -15.01 5.18
N VAL A 156 20.66 -14.90 3.85
CA VAL A 156 19.53 -15.10 2.93
C VAL A 156 18.92 -16.51 3.12
N GLY A 157 17.60 -16.59 3.16
CA GLY A 157 16.84 -17.81 3.45
C GLY A 157 16.72 -18.19 4.93
N LYS A 158 17.29 -17.41 5.86
CA LYS A 158 17.09 -17.58 7.31
C LYS A 158 16.00 -16.67 7.85
N SER A 159 15.36 -17.05 8.96
CA SER A 159 14.39 -16.21 9.69
C SER A 159 14.92 -14.81 9.98
N LYS A 160 14.10 -13.78 9.71
CA LYS A 160 14.43 -12.38 10.03
C LYS A 160 14.57 -12.16 11.54
N ALA A 161 13.59 -12.61 12.34
CA ALA A 161 13.57 -12.42 13.79
C ALA A 161 14.82 -13.02 14.47
N GLN A 162 15.17 -14.27 14.12
CA GLN A 162 16.31 -14.96 14.73
C GLN A 162 17.65 -14.30 14.37
N VAL A 163 17.86 -13.93 13.10
CA VAL A 163 19.11 -13.26 12.67
C VAL A 163 19.20 -11.82 13.21
N ALA A 164 18.06 -11.14 13.40
CA ALA A 164 18.01 -9.82 14.04
C ALA A 164 18.50 -9.90 15.49
N LYS A 165 17.99 -10.87 16.26
CA LYS A 165 18.47 -11.23 17.60
C LYS A 165 19.97 -11.52 17.61
N GLU A 166 20.44 -12.47 16.79
CA GLU A 166 21.86 -12.84 16.71
C GLU A 166 22.78 -11.68 16.33
N SER A 167 22.27 -10.68 15.62
CA SER A 167 23.05 -9.51 15.20
C SER A 167 23.02 -8.40 16.25
N ALA A 168 21.90 -8.19 16.93
CA ALA A 168 21.80 -7.30 18.09
C ALA A 168 22.71 -7.74 19.25
N LEU A 169 22.74 -9.04 19.56
CA LEU A 169 23.56 -9.60 20.63
C LEU A 169 25.08 -9.45 20.41
N LYS A 170 25.54 -9.17 19.18
CA LYS A 170 26.97 -8.91 18.89
C LYS A 170 27.42 -7.54 19.40
N PHE A 171 26.52 -6.56 19.45
CA PHE A 171 26.82 -5.19 19.91
C PHE A 171 26.15 -4.83 21.24
N CYS A 172 25.16 -5.61 21.69
CA CYS A 172 24.62 -5.55 23.05
C CYS A 172 24.41 -6.97 23.62
N PRO A 173 25.46 -7.66 24.09
CA PRO A 173 25.36 -9.04 24.61
C PRO A 173 24.50 -9.19 25.88
N GLU A 174 24.29 -8.08 26.59
CA GLU A 174 23.51 -8.00 27.83
C GLU A 174 21.97 -7.94 27.60
N ALA A 175 21.51 -7.83 26.35
CA ALA A 175 20.09 -7.79 26.03
C ALA A 175 19.47 -9.19 26.08
N ARG A 176 18.31 -9.33 26.74
CA ARG A 176 17.44 -10.51 26.66
C ARG A 176 16.48 -10.33 25.49
N ILE A 177 16.77 -11.02 24.39
CA ILE A 177 15.95 -10.99 23.18
C ILE A 177 15.32 -12.37 22.96
N THR A 178 14.00 -12.46 22.95
CA THR A 178 13.24 -13.61 22.43
C THR A 178 12.91 -13.35 20.97
N ALA A 179 13.07 -14.35 20.11
CA ALA A 179 12.81 -14.23 18.68
C ALA A 179 11.85 -15.35 18.26
N HIS A 180 10.73 -14.96 17.65
CA HIS A 180 9.68 -15.86 17.18
C HIS A 180 9.62 -15.77 15.66
N HIS A 181 9.79 -16.90 14.98
CA HIS A 181 9.67 -16.99 13.53
C HIS A 181 8.28 -17.50 13.17
N ASP A 182 7.31 -16.60 13.20
CA ASP A 182 5.89 -16.93 13.22
C ASP A 182 5.04 -15.72 12.84
N SER A 183 3.78 -15.95 12.48
CA SER A 183 2.79 -14.88 12.30
C SER A 183 2.26 -14.43 13.65
N ILE A 184 2.19 -13.12 13.89
CA ILE A 184 1.56 -12.56 15.10
C ILE A 184 0.06 -12.91 15.20
N MET A 185 -0.57 -13.32 14.09
CA MET A 185 -1.97 -13.75 14.03
C MET A 185 -2.18 -15.22 14.43
N ASN A 186 -1.11 -15.95 14.76
CA ASN A 186 -1.20 -17.31 15.31
C ASN A 186 -1.96 -17.27 16.66
N PRO A 187 -2.98 -18.12 16.89
CA PRO A 187 -3.74 -18.17 18.14
C PRO A 187 -2.91 -18.31 19.43
N GLY A 188 -1.66 -18.76 19.35
CA GLY A 188 -0.72 -18.77 20.47
C GLY A 188 -0.41 -17.37 21.06
N TYR A 189 -0.55 -16.30 20.27
CA TYR A 189 -0.32 -14.90 20.71
C TYR A 189 -1.61 -14.22 21.20
N ASN A 190 -2.37 -14.90 22.05
CA ASN A 190 -3.63 -14.41 22.59
C ASN A 190 -3.49 -13.18 23.53
N VAL A 191 -4.61 -12.68 24.06
CA VAL A 191 -4.64 -11.51 24.96
C VAL A 191 -3.71 -11.65 26.18
N GLU A 192 -3.54 -12.86 26.71
CA GLU A 192 -2.66 -13.12 27.85
C GLU A 192 -1.17 -13.11 27.49
N PHE A 193 -0.82 -13.39 26.22
CA PHE A 193 0.52 -13.07 25.71
C PHE A 193 0.73 -11.55 25.67
N PHE A 194 -0.22 -10.79 25.11
CA PHE A 194 -0.11 -9.34 24.99
C PHE A 194 -0.02 -8.60 26.34
N ARG A 195 -0.75 -9.05 27.38
CA ARG A 195 -0.71 -8.48 28.75
C ARG A 195 0.67 -8.53 29.42
N GLN A 196 1.59 -9.37 28.94
CA GLN A 196 2.93 -9.49 29.52
C GLN A 196 3.86 -8.31 29.17
N PHE A 197 3.46 -7.48 28.20
CA PHE A 197 4.26 -6.38 27.68
C PHE A 197 3.86 -5.04 28.29
N THR A 198 4.84 -4.16 28.50
CA THR A 198 4.58 -2.79 28.97
C THR A 198 4.17 -1.87 27.82
N LEU A 199 4.57 -2.21 26.59
CA LEU A 199 4.44 -1.40 25.39
C LEU A 199 4.66 -2.28 24.15
N VAL A 200 3.78 -2.17 23.16
CA VAL A 200 3.89 -2.85 21.86
C VAL A 200 4.30 -1.85 20.78
N MET A 201 5.10 -2.27 19.81
CA MET A 201 5.60 -1.43 18.71
C MET A 201 5.43 -2.16 17.37
N ASN A 202 4.62 -1.60 16.48
CA ASN A 202 4.42 -2.12 15.13
C ASN A 202 5.50 -1.62 14.17
N ALA A 203 6.13 -2.58 13.50
CA ALA A 203 7.05 -2.42 12.38
C ALA A 203 6.60 -3.25 11.15
N LEU A 204 5.28 -3.49 11.06
CA LEU A 204 4.57 -4.24 10.03
C LEU A 204 4.41 -3.45 8.72
N ASP A 205 4.10 -4.15 7.64
CA ASP A 205 3.80 -3.60 6.32
C ASP A 205 2.38 -3.95 5.79
N ASN A 206 1.74 -4.98 6.32
CA ASN A 206 0.40 -5.42 5.91
C ASN A 206 -0.73 -4.89 6.83
N ARG A 207 -1.94 -4.74 6.28
CA ARG A 207 -3.10 -4.17 7.00
C ARG A 207 -3.73 -5.15 7.98
N ALA A 208 -3.87 -6.43 7.61
CA ALA A 208 -4.54 -7.45 8.42
C ALA A 208 -3.84 -7.65 9.78
N ALA A 209 -2.52 -7.83 9.81
CA ALA A 209 -1.77 -7.96 11.05
C ALA A 209 -1.77 -6.66 11.88
N ARG A 210 -1.81 -5.47 11.26
CA ARG A 210 -1.98 -4.21 11.99
C ARG A 210 -3.36 -4.12 12.66
N ASN A 211 -4.44 -4.48 11.96
CA ASN A 211 -5.79 -4.56 12.53
C ASN A 211 -5.82 -5.55 13.71
N HIS A 212 -5.27 -6.74 13.52
CA HIS A 212 -5.16 -7.75 14.57
C HIS A 212 -4.40 -7.20 15.80
N VAL A 213 -3.16 -6.72 15.64
CA VAL A 213 -2.37 -6.17 16.76
C VAL A 213 -3.04 -4.97 17.43
N ASN A 214 -3.72 -4.11 16.66
CA ASN A 214 -4.54 -3.03 17.20
C ASN A 214 -5.59 -3.57 18.18
N ARG A 215 -6.36 -4.59 17.78
CA ARG A 215 -7.38 -5.23 18.62
C ARG A 215 -6.78 -5.93 19.83
N MET A 216 -5.71 -6.72 19.65
CA MET A 216 -5.01 -7.37 20.77
C MET A 216 -4.49 -6.37 21.82
N CYS A 217 -3.99 -5.20 21.39
CA CYS A 217 -3.55 -4.15 22.30
C CYS A 217 -4.72 -3.45 23.01
N LEU A 218 -5.88 -3.29 22.35
CA LEU A 218 -7.11 -2.80 22.98
C LEU A 218 -7.65 -3.83 24.01
N ALA A 219 -7.68 -5.11 23.67
CA ALA A 219 -8.08 -6.21 24.57
C ALA A 219 -7.20 -6.28 25.82
N ALA A 220 -5.88 -6.25 25.63
CA ALA A 220 -4.90 -6.30 26.72
C ALA A 220 -4.71 -4.98 27.49
N ASP A 221 -5.34 -3.89 27.03
CA ASP A 221 -5.13 -2.50 27.50
C ASP A 221 -3.66 -2.01 27.49
N ILE A 222 -2.84 -2.54 26.56
CA ILE A 222 -1.43 -2.16 26.43
C ILE A 222 -1.30 -1.01 25.41
N PRO A 223 -0.51 0.05 25.68
CA PRO A 223 -0.23 1.08 24.68
C PRO A 223 0.48 0.48 23.46
N LEU A 224 0.06 0.90 22.27
CA LEU A 224 0.64 0.52 20.98
C LEU A 224 1.26 1.75 20.32
N ILE A 225 2.48 1.61 19.79
CA ILE A 225 3.06 2.59 18.86
C ILE A 225 2.95 2.03 17.45
N GLU A 226 2.19 2.72 16.60
CA GLU A 226 2.01 2.37 15.19
C GLU A 226 2.92 3.22 14.31
N SER A 227 3.42 2.65 13.22
CA SER A 227 4.35 3.33 12.32
C SER A 227 4.26 2.86 10.87
N GLY A 228 4.68 3.74 9.95
CA GLY A 228 4.73 3.42 8.53
C GLY A 228 5.74 4.28 7.78
N THR A 229 6.19 3.77 6.63
CA THR A 229 7.13 4.44 5.72
C THR A 229 6.78 4.18 4.28
N ALA A 230 6.88 5.20 3.43
CA ALA A 230 6.74 5.10 1.98
C ALA A 230 7.69 6.10 1.30
N GLY A 231 8.78 5.59 0.72
CA GLY A 231 9.83 6.38 0.09
C GLY A 231 10.52 7.32 1.07
N TYR A 232 10.24 8.63 0.92
CA TYR A 232 10.71 9.70 1.81
C TYR A 232 9.70 10.09 2.89
N LEU A 233 8.50 9.53 2.85
CA LEU A 233 7.41 9.81 3.78
C LEU A 233 7.36 8.74 4.87
N GLY A 234 6.79 9.10 6.01
CA GLY A 234 6.44 8.15 7.06
C GLY A 234 5.75 8.82 8.22
N GLN A 235 5.29 8.01 9.17
CA GLN A 235 4.59 8.49 10.36
C GLN A 235 4.83 7.60 11.57
N VAL A 236 4.67 8.17 12.75
CA VAL A 236 4.54 7.48 14.04
C VAL A 236 3.31 8.02 14.75
N THR A 237 2.52 7.15 15.38
CA THR A 237 1.41 7.55 16.28
C THR A 237 1.32 6.62 17.49
N VAL A 238 0.60 7.06 18.53
CA VAL A 238 0.39 6.30 19.76
C VAL A 238 -1.08 6.00 19.93
N ILE A 239 -1.40 4.72 20.11
CA ILE A 239 -2.74 4.20 20.35
C ILE A 239 -2.85 3.76 21.81
N LYS A 240 -3.87 4.26 22.53
CA LYS A 240 -4.22 3.82 23.89
C LYS A 240 -5.74 3.84 24.06
N LYS A 241 -6.31 2.67 24.39
CA LYS A 241 -7.74 2.44 24.66
C LYS A 241 -8.34 3.53 25.56
N GLY A 242 -9.48 4.06 25.14
CA GLY A 242 -10.21 5.12 25.85
C GLY A 242 -9.54 6.49 25.90
N VAL A 243 -8.37 6.68 25.29
CA VAL A 243 -7.62 7.96 25.32
C VAL A 243 -7.42 8.54 23.91
N THR A 244 -7.11 7.69 22.94
CA THR A 244 -6.83 8.10 21.55
C THR A 244 -7.69 7.30 20.57
N GLU A 245 -7.74 7.75 19.32
CA GLU A 245 -8.18 6.89 18.22
C GLU A 245 -7.36 5.59 18.15
N CYS A 246 -8.02 4.52 17.70
CA CYS A 246 -7.38 3.25 17.34
C CYS A 246 -7.00 3.25 15.85
N TYR A 247 -6.23 2.24 15.41
CA TYR A 247 -5.78 2.15 14.02
C TYR A 247 -6.92 2.19 12.99
N GLU A 248 -8.10 1.69 13.38
CA GLU A 248 -9.29 1.49 12.55
C GLU A 248 -10.39 2.57 12.77
N CYS A 249 -10.10 3.64 13.51
CA CYS A 249 -11.04 4.77 13.70
C CYS A 249 -11.31 5.60 12.44
N GLN A 250 -10.35 5.62 11.52
CA GLN A 250 -10.45 6.32 10.24
C GLN A 250 -10.26 5.32 9.11
N PRO A 251 -11.14 5.29 8.09
CA PRO A 251 -11.00 4.37 6.96
C PRO A 251 -9.67 4.64 6.24
N LYS A 252 -8.81 3.62 6.18
CA LYS A 252 -7.58 3.67 5.39
C LYS A 252 -7.92 3.25 3.96
N PRO A 253 -7.29 3.85 2.92
CA PRO A 253 -7.54 3.46 1.53
C PRO A 253 -7.45 1.94 1.34
N THR A 254 -8.48 1.39 0.71
CA THR A 254 -8.52 0.01 0.23
C THR A 254 -7.52 -0.17 -0.92
N GLN A 255 -7.09 -1.40 -1.16
CA GLN A 255 -6.38 -1.72 -2.39
C GLN A 255 -7.39 -1.63 -3.54
N LYS A 256 -7.04 -0.94 -4.63
CA LYS A 256 -7.91 -0.82 -5.81
C LYS A 256 -8.32 -2.21 -6.30
N THR A 257 -9.63 -2.48 -6.24
CA THR A 257 -10.29 -3.58 -6.93
C THR A 257 -10.64 -3.15 -8.36
N PHE A 258 -10.89 -4.12 -9.23
CA PHE A 258 -11.27 -3.87 -10.63
C PHE A 258 -12.39 -4.84 -10.99
N PRO A 259 -13.47 -4.40 -11.66
CA PRO A 259 -14.58 -5.29 -12.03
C PRO A 259 -14.11 -6.49 -12.86
N GLY A 260 -14.68 -7.66 -12.61
CA GLY A 260 -14.33 -8.91 -13.30
C GLY A 260 -14.50 -8.77 -14.82
N CYS A 261 -15.58 -8.11 -15.26
CA CYS A 261 -15.84 -7.79 -16.67
C CYS A 261 -14.70 -6.97 -17.31
N THR A 262 -14.13 -6.00 -16.59
CA THR A 262 -12.99 -5.19 -17.07
C THR A 262 -11.70 -6.01 -17.18
N ILE A 263 -11.46 -6.92 -16.23
CA ILE A 263 -10.26 -7.80 -16.25
C ILE A 263 -10.38 -8.87 -17.35
N ARG A 264 -11.55 -9.49 -17.50
CA ARG A 264 -11.81 -10.65 -18.38
C ARG A 264 -12.06 -10.26 -19.84
N ASN A 265 -12.86 -9.22 -20.08
CA ASN A 265 -13.30 -8.85 -21.42
C ASN A 265 -12.60 -7.58 -21.95
N THR A 266 -12.64 -6.46 -21.22
CA THR A 266 -12.30 -5.14 -21.80
C THR A 266 -11.19 -4.35 -21.05
N PRO A 267 -9.98 -4.92 -20.87
CA PRO A 267 -8.89 -4.24 -20.17
C PRO A 267 -8.41 -3.00 -20.92
N SER A 268 -8.63 -1.82 -20.33
CA SER A 268 -8.18 -0.52 -20.87
C SER A 268 -6.82 -0.03 -20.37
N GLU A 269 -6.33 -0.56 -19.25
CA GLU A 269 -5.08 -0.12 -18.61
C GLU A 269 -4.10 -1.29 -18.42
N PRO A 270 -2.76 -1.04 -18.45
CA PRO A 270 -1.75 -2.06 -18.18
C PRO A 270 -1.92 -2.79 -16.84
N ILE A 271 -2.48 -2.13 -15.81
CA ILE A 271 -2.75 -2.77 -14.52
C ILE A 271 -3.79 -3.90 -14.64
N HIS A 272 -4.79 -3.76 -15.52
CA HIS A 272 -5.80 -4.81 -15.74
C HIS A 272 -5.17 -6.08 -16.33
N CYS A 273 -4.21 -5.95 -17.25
CA CYS A 273 -3.46 -7.09 -17.78
C CYS A 273 -2.57 -7.77 -16.73
N ILE A 274 -2.05 -7.01 -15.77
CA ILE A 274 -1.22 -7.53 -14.67
C ILE A 274 -2.09 -8.27 -13.64
N VAL A 275 -3.26 -7.73 -13.29
CA VAL A 275 -4.25 -8.41 -12.44
C VAL A 275 -4.71 -9.71 -13.10
N TRP A 276 -5.09 -9.68 -14.38
CA TRP A 276 -5.42 -10.89 -15.14
C TRP A 276 -4.29 -11.93 -15.13
N ALA A 277 -3.03 -11.50 -15.27
CA ALA A 277 -1.88 -12.42 -15.24
C ALA A 277 -1.62 -13.03 -13.86
N LYS A 278 -1.96 -12.34 -12.76
CA LYS A 278 -1.94 -12.91 -11.40
C LYS A 278 -3.08 -13.90 -11.19
N TYR A 279 -4.30 -13.56 -11.63
CA TYR A 279 -5.44 -14.47 -11.61
C TYR A 279 -5.14 -15.74 -12.41
N LEU A 280 -4.52 -15.60 -13.59
CA LEU A 280 -4.08 -16.75 -14.39
C LEU A 280 -3.03 -17.62 -13.67
N PHE A 281 -2.13 -17.02 -12.89
CA PHE A 281 -1.17 -17.79 -12.09
C PHE A 281 -1.89 -18.65 -11.05
N ASN A 282 -2.85 -18.08 -10.31
CA ASN A 282 -3.63 -18.80 -9.30
C ASN A 282 -4.48 -19.90 -9.96
N GLN A 283 -5.22 -19.56 -11.01
CA GLN A 283 -6.04 -20.50 -11.80
C GLN A 283 -5.24 -21.67 -12.40
N LEU A 284 -3.96 -21.50 -12.76
CA LEU A 284 -3.13 -22.58 -13.29
C LEU A 284 -2.32 -23.34 -12.23
N PHE A 285 -1.82 -22.66 -11.20
CA PHE A 285 -0.81 -23.24 -10.29
C PHE A 285 -1.13 -23.11 -8.81
N GLY A 286 -2.04 -22.22 -8.42
CA GLY A 286 -2.41 -21.94 -7.03
C GLY A 286 -3.82 -22.41 -6.69
N GLU A 287 -4.38 -21.82 -5.64
CA GLU A 287 -5.77 -22.02 -5.22
C GLU A 287 -6.74 -21.47 -6.29
N GLU A 288 -7.83 -22.20 -6.52
CA GLU A 288 -8.83 -21.84 -7.53
C GLU A 288 -9.91 -20.93 -6.92
N ASP A 289 -9.89 -19.66 -7.31
CA ASP A 289 -10.84 -18.64 -6.86
C ASP A 289 -11.76 -18.25 -8.03
N ALA A 290 -13.08 -18.38 -7.84
CA ALA A 290 -14.10 -18.09 -8.85
C ALA A 290 -14.10 -16.62 -9.28
N ASP A 291 -13.76 -15.69 -8.37
CA ASP A 291 -13.67 -14.25 -8.65
C ASP A 291 -12.42 -13.92 -9.49
N GLN A 292 -11.47 -14.87 -9.57
CA GLN A 292 -10.24 -14.79 -10.34
C GLN A 292 -10.34 -15.58 -11.66
N GLU A 293 -11.54 -15.82 -12.17
CA GLU A 293 -11.74 -16.41 -13.49
C GLU A 293 -11.12 -15.55 -14.60
N VAL A 294 -10.44 -16.22 -15.53
CA VAL A 294 -9.63 -15.58 -16.58
C VAL A 294 -10.22 -15.73 -17.97
N SER A 295 -11.15 -16.68 -18.14
CA SER A 295 -11.83 -16.94 -19.40
C SER A 295 -12.89 -15.86 -19.66
N PRO A 296 -13.16 -15.48 -20.93
CA PRO A 296 -14.14 -14.43 -21.27
C PRO A 296 -15.48 -14.58 -20.54
N ASP A 297 -16.05 -13.45 -20.14
CA ASP A 297 -17.32 -13.41 -19.43
C ASP A 297 -18.49 -13.22 -20.41
N THR A 298 -19.34 -14.25 -20.49
CA THR A 298 -20.54 -14.28 -21.32
C THR A 298 -21.73 -13.58 -20.68
N ALA A 299 -21.68 -13.32 -19.37
CA ALA A 299 -22.71 -12.63 -18.62
C ALA A 299 -22.47 -11.11 -18.56
N ASP A 300 -21.52 -10.57 -19.32
CA ASP A 300 -21.20 -9.13 -19.36
C ASP A 300 -22.37 -8.34 -19.97
N PRO A 301 -22.99 -7.41 -19.23
CA PRO A 301 -24.14 -6.64 -19.74
C PRO A 301 -23.76 -5.69 -20.88
N GLU A 302 -22.48 -5.30 -21.06
CA GLU A 302 -22.06 -4.56 -22.25
C GLU A 302 -21.94 -5.45 -23.51
N ALA A 303 -21.96 -6.77 -23.36
CA ALA A 303 -21.83 -7.74 -24.47
C ALA A 303 -23.19 -8.21 -25.05
N ALA A 304 -24.31 -7.69 -24.55
CA ALA A 304 -25.67 -8.00 -25.00
C ALA A 304 -26.44 -6.73 -25.41
N TRP A 305 -27.46 -6.89 -26.24
CA TRP A 305 -28.35 -5.79 -26.63
C TRP A 305 -29.45 -5.53 -25.59
N GLU A 306 -29.94 -6.60 -24.95
CA GLU A 306 -30.91 -6.53 -23.86
C GLU A 306 -30.37 -7.22 -22.59
N LEU A 307 -30.82 -6.78 -21.42
CA LEU A 307 -30.48 -7.41 -20.13
C LEU A 307 -31.05 -8.84 -20.00
N SER A 308 -32.17 -9.11 -20.68
CA SER A 308 -32.77 -10.44 -20.87
C SER A 308 -31.80 -11.39 -21.57
N ASP A 309 -31.14 -10.97 -22.65
CA ASP A 309 -30.14 -11.75 -23.39
C ASP A 309 -28.88 -12.02 -22.56
N ALA A 310 -28.41 -11.03 -21.78
CA ALA A 310 -27.29 -11.23 -20.85
C ALA A 310 -27.64 -12.26 -19.76
N ALA A 311 -28.84 -12.19 -19.18
CA ALA A 311 -29.34 -13.13 -18.19
C ALA A 311 -29.57 -14.54 -18.80
N ALA A 312 -30.09 -14.63 -20.02
CA ALA A 312 -30.25 -15.90 -20.75
C ALA A 312 -28.88 -16.54 -21.04
N ARG A 313 -27.87 -15.77 -21.46
CA ARG A 313 -26.49 -16.26 -21.66
C ARG A 313 -25.78 -16.64 -20.36
N ALA A 314 -26.18 -16.09 -19.22
CA ALA A 314 -25.72 -16.54 -17.91
C ALA A 314 -26.40 -17.85 -17.46
N GLY A 315 -27.71 -17.97 -17.70
CA GLY A 315 -28.51 -19.16 -17.37
C GLY A 315 -28.29 -20.37 -18.28
N ALA A 316 -27.94 -20.15 -19.56
CA ALA A 316 -27.71 -21.20 -20.55
C ALA A 316 -26.47 -22.09 -20.28
N SER A 317 -25.75 -21.87 -19.18
CA SER A 317 -24.57 -22.64 -18.79
C SER A 317 -24.84 -24.13 -18.47
N ASN A 318 -26.11 -24.55 -18.33
CA ASN A 318 -26.46 -25.92 -17.92
C ASN A 318 -27.42 -26.70 -18.84
N GLU A 319 -28.18 -26.10 -19.77
CA GLU A 319 -29.26 -26.81 -20.47
C GLU A 319 -29.15 -26.93 -22.01
N ASP A 320 -28.39 -26.06 -22.70
CA ASP A 320 -28.23 -26.16 -24.16
C ASP A 320 -26.85 -26.73 -24.58
N GLY A 321 -26.85 -27.95 -25.12
CA GLY A 321 -25.96 -28.28 -26.25
C GLY A 321 -24.47 -28.55 -25.99
N GLY A 322 -24.09 -29.24 -24.91
CA GLY A 322 -23.01 -30.23 -25.02
C GLY A 322 -21.53 -29.78 -24.95
N ILE A 323 -21.23 -28.55 -24.52
CA ILE A 323 -19.86 -28.18 -24.10
C ILE A 323 -19.87 -27.79 -22.62
N LYS A 324 -19.54 -28.73 -21.73
CA LYS A 324 -19.20 -28.37 -20.34
C LYS A 324 -18.00 -27.41 -20.38
N ARG A 325 -18.15 -26.22 -19.81
CA ARG A 325 -17.05 -25.28 -19.58
C ARG A 325 -16.09 -25.91 -18.57
N VAL A 326 -15.06 -26.57 -19.06
CA VAL A 326 -13.99 -27.15 -18.22
C VAL A 326 -13.22 -26.00 -17.58
N SER A 327 -12.93 -26.11 -16.27
CA SER A 327 -12.08 -25.14 -15.57
C SER A 327 -10.75 -24.95 -16.30
N THR A 328 -10.19 -23.74 -16.23
CA THR A 328 -8.86 -23.44 -16.80
C THR A 328 -7.79 -24.36 -16.19
N LYS A 329 -7.92 -24.71 -14.91
CA LYS A 329 -7.03 -25.62 -14.16
C LYS A 329 -7.12 -27.06 -14.68
N ASP A 330 -8.34 -27.58 -14.82
CA ASP A 330 -8.57 -28.94 -15.31
C ASP A 330 -8.23 -29.11 -16.79
N TRP A 331 -8.49 -28.10 -17.60
CA TRP A 331 -8.07 -28.10 -19.01
C TRP A 331 -6.53 -28.08 -19.12
N ALA A 332 -5.84 -27.30 -18.30
CA ALA A 332 -4.38 -27.30 -18.23
C ALA A 332 -3.82 -28.65 -17.73
N ARG A 333 -4.43 -29.27 -16.73
CA ARG A 333 -4.11 -30.65 -16.29
C ARG A 333 -4.29 -31.66 -17.44
N SER A 334 -5.42 -31.62 -18.15
CA SER A 334 -5.74 -32.55 -19.25
C SER A 334 -4.76 -32.46 -20.43
N THR A 335 -4.19 -31.27 -20.66
CA THR A 335 -3.16 -31.02 -21.67
C THR A 335 -1.73 -31.28 -21.18
N GLY A 336 -1.57 -31.67 -19.90
CA GLY A 336 -0.27 -31.92 -19.28
C GLY A 336 0.55 -30.65 -19.04
N TYR A 337 -0.11 -29.50 -18.85
CA TYR A 337 0.51 -28.17 -18.79
C TYR A 337 1.45 -27.89 -19.98
N ASP A 338 1.00 -28.23 -21.19
CA ASP A 338 1.73 -27.94 -22.43
C ASP A 338 1.73 -26.41 -22.70
N PRO A 339 2.90 -25.75 -22.73
CA PRO A 339 2.92 -24.29 -22.80
C PRO A 339 2.39 -23.71 -24.11
N VAL A 340 2.52 -24.43 -25.23
CA VAL A 340 2.06 -23.98 -26.56
C VAL A 340 0.55 -24.13 -26.69
N LYS A 341 -0.04 -25.20 -26.15
CA LYS A 341 -1.49 -25.34 -26.05
C LYS A 341 -2.08 -24.25 -25.16
N ILE A 342 -1.52 -24.04 -23.96
CA ILE A 342 -1.96 -23.00 -23.04
C ILE A 342 -1.87 -21.61 -23.70
N PHE A 343 -0.78 -21.32 -24.40
CA PHE A 343 -0.62 -20.07 -25.15
C PHE A 343 -1.74 -19.89 -26.17
N ASN A 344 -1.98 -20.87 -27.04
CA ASN A 344 -2.99 -20.74 -28.10
C ASN A 344 -4.42 -20.66 -27.53
N LYS A 345 -4.75 -21.38 -26.45
CA LYS A 345 -6.05 -21.24 -25.79
C LYS A 345 -6.27 -19.80 -25.30
N LEU A 346 -5.35 -19.26 -24.51
CA LEU A 346 -5.54 -17.99 -23.81
C LEU A 346 -5.33 -16.76 -24.71
N PHE A 347 -4.39 -16.82 -25.64
CA PHE A 347 -3.97 -15.67 -26.45
C PHE A 347 -4.50 -15.72 -27.89
N ARG A 348 -5.03 -16.87 -28.34
CA ARG A 348 -5.65 -17.02 -29.66
C ARG A 348 -7.14 -17.30 -29.58
N ASP A 349 -7.53 -18.41 -28.96
CA ASP A 349 -8.87 -18.97 -29.13
C ASP A 349 -9.88 -18.28 -28.19
N ASP A 350 -9.51 -17.97 -26.94
CA ASP A 350 -10.29 -17.10 -26.03
C ASP A 350 -10.47 -15.69 -26.63
N ILE A 351 -9.47 -15.15 -27.33
CA ILE A 351 -9.56 -13.82 -27.98
C ILE A 351 -10.48 -13.88 -29.21
N LYS A 352 -10.42 -14.96 -30.00
CA LYS A 352 -11.37 -15.21 -31.10
C LYS A 352 -12.80 -15.36 -30.58
N TYR A 353 -12.98 -16.01 -29.42
CA TYR A 353 -14.29 -16.10 -28.76
C TYR A 353 -14.77 -14.72 -28.30
N LEU A 354 -13.90 -13.93 -27.67
CA LEU A 354 -14.19 -12.57 -27.22
C LEU A 354 -14.55 -11.62 -28.39
N LEU A 355 -14.00 -11.84 -29.59
CA LEU A 355 -14.38 -11.11 -30.81
C LEU A 355 -15.81 -11.44 -31.31
N THR A 356 -16.46 -12.50 -30.83
CA THR A 356 -17.88 -12.77 -31.13
C THR A 356 -18.83 -11.81 -30.41
N MET A 357 -18.35 -11.14 -29.35
CA MET A 357 -19.09 -10.12 -28.58
C MET A 357 -18.96 -8.75 -29.24
N ASP A 358 -19.56 -8.58 -30.43
CA ASP A 358 -19.38 -7.42 -31.31
C ASP A 358 -19.67 -6.05 -30.65
N GLN A 359 -20.61 -6.01 -29.69
CA GLN A 359 -21.01 -4.79 -28.98
C GLN A 359 -19.84 -4.09 -28.27
N LEU A 360 -18.95 -4.88 -27.63
CA LEU A 360 -17.81 -4.37 -26.87
C LEU A 360 -16.82 -3.57 -27.74
N TRP A 361 -16.78 -3.87 -29.04
CA TRP A 361 -15.78 -3.36 -29.99
C TRP A 361 -16.30 -2.20 -30.86
N ARG A 362 -17.52 -1.71 -30.61
CA ARG A 362 -18.12 -0.58 -31.36
C ARG A 362 -17.43 0.75 -31.13
N ARG A 363 -16.93 0.97 -29.91
CA ARG A 363 -16.25 2.22 -29.48
C ARG A 363 -14.81 1.98 -29.02
N ARG A 364 -14.39 0.72 -28.94
CA ARG A 364 -13.08 0.28 -28.44
C ARG A 364 -12.34 -0.43 -29.57
N LYS A 365 -11.03 -0.27 -29.67
CA LYS A 365 -10.25 -1.03 -30.66
C LYS A 365 -10.33 -2.53 -30.34
N ALA A 366 -10.73 -3.33 -31.32
CA ALA A 366 -10.85 -4.78 -31.16
C ALA A 366 -9.49 -5.45 -30.86
N PRO A 367 -9.45 -6.48 -29.98
CA PRO A 367 -8.21 -7.20 -29.67
C PRO A 367 -7.74 -8.05 -30.85
N VAL A 368 -6.42 -8.19 -31.00
CA VAL A 368 -5.79 -8.98 -32.08
C VAL A 368 -5.29 -10.31 -31.51
N PRO A 369 -5.85 -11.47 -31.91
CA PRO A 369 -5.37 -12.79 -31.46
C PRO A 369 -3.91 -13.05 -31.85
N LEU A 370 -3.18 -13.77 -31.00
CA LEU A 370 -1.79 -14.19 -31.26
C LEU A 370 -1.70 -15.70 -31.51
N ASP A 371 -0.99 -16.11 -32.57
CA ASP A 371 -0.72 -17.51 -32.88
C ASP A 371 0.76 -17.87 -32.66
N TRP A 372 1.02 -18.98 -31.96
CA TRP A 372 2.39 -19.41 -31.67
C TRP A 372 3.22 -19.68 -32.95
N ALA A 373 2.63 -20.32 -33.95
CA ALA A 373 3.32 -20.68 -35.19
C ALA A 373 3.53 -19.47 -36.11
N GLU A 374 2.82 -18.36 -35.90
CA GLU A 374 3.14 -17.07 -36.53
C GLU A 374 4.30 -16.39 -35.81
N ILE A 375 4.29 -16.35 -34.47
CA ILE A 375 5.38 -15.80 -33.64
C ILE A 375 6.72 -16.49 -33.88
N GLU A 376 6.73 -17.81 -34.10
CA GLU A 376 7.96 -18.54 -34.46
C GLU A 376 8.53 -18.10 -35.82
N LYS A 377 7.65 -17.84 -36.81
CA LYS A 377 8.03 -17.42 -38.18
C LYS A 377 8.51 -15.98 -38.27
N PHE A 378 8.15 -15.10 -37.35
CA PHE A 378 8.73 -13.76 -37.29
C PHE A 378 10.24 -13.86 -37.08
N GLU A 379 11.03 -13.55 -38.10
CA GLU A 379 12.46 -13.32 -37.92
C GLU A 379 12.67 -12.20 -36.89
N THR A 380 13.63 -12.40 -36.00
CA THR A 380 13.97 -11.40 -34.99
C THR A 380 14.59 -10.20 -35.68
N SER A 381 13.80 -9.16 -35.96
CA SER A 381 14.21 -7.93 -36.63
C SER A 381 15.10 -7.02 -35.76
N THR A 382 15.93 -7.63 -34.91
CA THR A 382 16.93 -6.97 -34.06
C THR A 382 18.20 -7.81 -33.84
N SER A 383 18.53 -8.77 -34.71
CA SER A 383 19.83 -9.45 -34.70
C SER A 383 20.74 -9.01 -35.86
N LEU A 384 21.08 -7.71 -35.91
CA LEU A 384 22.28 -7.08 -36.53
C LEU A 384 22.11 -5.54 -36.53
N GLN A 385 22.76 -4.83 -35.58
CA GLN A 385 23.30 -3.44 -35.68
C GLN A 385 23.48 -2.70 -34.33
N HIS A 386 23.08 -3.25 -33.18
CA HIS A 386 23.29 -2.60 -31.87
C HIS A 386 24.39 -3.26 -31.01
N ALA A 387 25.56 -3.50 -31.61
CA ALA A 387 26.80 -3.81 -30.87
C ALA A 387 27.51 -2.54 -30.32
N GLY A 388 26.88 -1.37 -30.41
CA GLY A 388 27.45 -0.08 -30.05
C GLY A 388 26.52 0.89 -29.30
N ALA A 389 25.27 0.51 -29.02
CA ALA A 389 24.46 1.26 -28.05
C ALA A 389 24.74 0.72 -26.64
N SER A 390 25.21 1.61 -25.76
CA SER A 390 25.26 1.37 -24.32
C SER A 390 23.90 0.82 -23.86
N GLN A 391 23.87 -0.32 -23.17
CA GLN A 391 22.62 -0.81 -22.57
C GLN A 391 22.13 0.23 -21.56
N VAL A 392 21.12 1.01 -21.93
CA VAL A 392 20.57 2.07 -21.08
C VAL A 392 19.71 1.40 -20.00
N GLY A 393 20.10 1.60 -18.74
CA GLY A 393 19.38 1.07 -17.57
C GLY A 393 19.67 -0.39 -17.23
N LEU A 394 18.89 -0.92 -16.30
CA LEU A 394 18.97 -2.32 -15.85
C LEU A 394 18.35 -3.26 -16.87
N LYS A 395 18.81 -4.53 -16.91
CA LYS A 395 18.22 -5.57 -17.80
C LYS A 395 16.71 -5.70 -17.63
N ASP A 396 16.21 -5.70 -16.39
CA ASP A 396 14.78 -5.82 -16.10
C ASP A 396 13.97 -4.54 -16.45
N GLN A 397 14.62 -3.41 -16.74
CA GLN A 397 13.98 -2.17 -17.22
C GLN A 397 13.82 -2.15 -18.75
N GLN A 398 14.39 -3.12 -19.47
CA GLN A 398 14.21 -3.24 -20.91
C GLN A 398 12.85 -3.87 -21.20
N VAL A 399 12.08 -3.25 -22.11
CA VAL A 399 10.87 -3.86 -22.68
C VAL A 399 11.33 -4.80 -23.79
N LEU A 400 10.87 -6.05 -23.74
CA LEU A 400 11.22 -7.06 -24.73
C LEU A 400 10.19 -7.05 -25.88
N ASP A 401 10.50 -7.74 -26.97
CA ASP A 401 9.57 -7.96 -28.07
C ASP A 401 8.58 -9.11 -27.77
N VAL A 402 7.54 -9.22 -28.59
CA VAL A 402 6.46 -10.21 -28.42
C VAL A 402 6.99 -11.65 -28.44
N LYS A 403 7.98 -11.95 -29.30
CA LYS A 403 8.57 -13.29 -29.42
C LYS A 403 9.35 -13.65 -28.16
N SER A 404 10.13 -12.71 -27.63
CA SER A 404 10.83 -12.88 -26.34
C SER A 404 9.86 -13.11 -25.18
N TYR A 405 8.74 -12.38 -25.09
CA TYR A 405 7.73 -12.63 -24.06
C TYR A 405 7.00 -13.97 -24.25
N ALA A 406 6.72 -14.41 -25.48
CA ALA A 406 6.12 -15.72 -25.75
C ALA A 406 7.03 -16.88 -25.27
N TYR A 407 8.34 -16.83 -25.56
CA TYR A 407 9.29 -17.82 -25.03
C TYR A 407 9.48 -17.72 -23.51
N LEU A 408 9.43 -16.51 -22.93
CA LEU A 408 9.49 -16.33 -21.48
C LEU A 408 8.27 -16.94 -20.79
N PHE A 409 7.08 -16.77 -21.36
CA PHE A 409 5.84 -17.41 -20.91
C PHE A 409 6.01 -18.93 -20.93
N ALA A 410 6.38 -19.51 -22.08
CA ALA A 410 6.49 -20.96 -22.21
C ALA A 410 7.47 -21.58 -21.20
N ARG A 411 8.68 -21.01 -21.09
CA ARG A 411 9.68 -21.45 -20.12
C ARG A 411 9.21 -21.30 -18.67
N SER A 412 8.45 -20.26 -18.35
CA SER A 412 7.92 -20.07 -16.99
C SER A 412 6.86 -21.12 -16.63
N VAL A 413 6.02 -21.53 -17.58
CA VAL A 413 5.07 -22.63 -17.41
C VAL A 413 5.79 -23.95 -17.14
N ASP A 414 6.83 -24.30 -17.92
CA ASP A 414 7.62 -25.53 -17.69
C ASP A 414 8.26 -25.57 -16.28
N HIS A 415 8.84 -24.44 -15.86
CA HIS A 415 9.45 -24.32 -14.52
C HIS A 415 8.41 -24.44 -13.39
N LEU A 416 7.24 -23.80 -13.53
CA LEU A 416 6.17 -23.84 -12.52
C LEU A 416 5.50 -25.22 -12.45
N LYS A 417 5.27 -25.85 -13.60
CA LYS A 417 4.81 -27.25 -13.72
C LYS A 417 5.73 -28.22 -12.98
N ALA A 418 7.05 -28.08 -13.12
CA ALA A 418 8.01 -28.93 -12.41
C ALA A 418 7.89 -28.77 -10.88
N ARG A 419 7.77 -27.52 -10.39
CA ARG A 419 7.58 -27.24 -8.95
C ARG A 419 6.21 -27.68 -8.42
N LEU A 420 5.17 -27.66 -9.25
CA LEU A 420 3.85 -28.19 -8.91
C LEU A 420 3.95 -29.71 -8.68
N ALA A 421 4.66 -30.42 -9.56
CA ALA A 421 4.89 -31.86 -9.42
C ALA A 421 5.73 -32.22 -8.17
N GLU A 422 6.65 -31.36 -7.73
CA GLU A 422 7.41 -31.53 -6.48
C GLU A 422 6.52 -31.47 -5.22
N LYS A 423 5.36 -30.81 -5.26
CA LYS A 423 4.41 -30.75 -4.13
C LYS A 423 3.49 -31.98 -4.02
N GLY A 424 3.42 -32.82 -5.05
CA GLY A 424 2.53 -33.98 -5.08
C GLY A 424 1.12 -33.66 -5.61
N ASP A 425 0.24 -34.68 -5.59
CA ASP A 425 -1.12 -34.55 -6.10
C ASP A 425 -1.96 -33.62 -5.21
N GLY A 426 -2.78 -32.77 -5.84
CA GLY A 426 -3.49 -31.68 -5.16
C GLY A 426 -2.60 -30.53 -4.63
N GLY A 427 -1.29 -30.53 -4.88
CA GLY A 427 -0.39 -29.46 -4.43
C GLY A 427 -0.61 -28.13 -5.16
N GLU A 428 -0.50 -27.00 -4.44
CA GLU A 428 -0.74 -25.66 -4.97
C GLU A 428 0.43 -24.68 -4.67
N LEU A 429 0.68 -23.73 -5.57
CA LEU A 429 1.75 -22.73 -5.47
C LEU A 429 1.17 -21.36 -5.09
N ILE A 430 1.79 -20.73 -4.08
CA ILE A 430 1.50 -19.34 -3.70
C ILE A 430 2.34 -18.41 -4.58
N TRP A 431 1.72 -17.36 -5.12
CA TRP A 431 2.44 -16.36 -5.92
C TRP A 431 3.37 -15.50 -5.06
N ASP A 432 4.63 -15.40 -5.44
CA ASP A 432 5.59 -14.46 -4.87
C ASP A 432 6.27 -13.61 -5.95
N LYS A 433 6.35 -12.29 -5.69
CA LYS A 433 7.05 -11.30 -6.52
C LYS A 433 8.56 -11.53 -6.58
N ASP A 434 9.13 -12.19 -5.57
CA ASP A 434 10.57 -12.44 -5.45
C ASP A 434 10.98 -13.82 -6.00
N ASP A 435 10.00 -14.70 -6.28
CA ASP A 435 10.19 -15.93 -7.05
C ASP A 435 10.42 -15.64 -8.55
N PRO A 436 11.58 -16.00 -9.14
CA PRO A 436 11.87 -15.66 -10.53
C PRO A 436 10.92 -16.33 -11.55
N PRO A 437 10.56 -17.62 -11.45
CA PRO A 437 9.55 -18.24 -12.32
C PRO A 437 8.17 -17.56 -12.26
N ALA A 438 7.59 -17.35 -11.07
CA ALA A 438 6.27 -16.73 -10.91
C ALA A 438 6.24 -15.27 -11.42
N MET A 439 7.28 -14.49 -11.13
CA MET A 439 7.37 -13.12 -11.63
C MET A 439 7.60 -13.07 -13.15
N ASN A 440 8.37 -14.00 -13.73
CA ASN A 440 8.54 -14.10 -15.18
C ASN A 440 7.22 -14.48 -15.87
N PHE A 441 6.45 -15.41 -15.29
CA PHE A 441 5.13 -15.80 -15.78
C PHE A 441 4.18 -14.60 -15.86
N VAL A 442 4.00 -13.88 -14.74
CA VAL A 442 3.12 -12.70 -14.68
C VAL A 442 3.60 -11.61 -15.65
N THR A 443 4.91 -11.38 -15.75
CA THR A 443 5.47 -10.40 -16.70
C THR A 443 5.15 -10.76 -18.15
N ALA A 444 5.33 -12.03 -18.54
CA ALA A 444 5.11 -12.47 -19.90
C ALA A 444 3.62 -12.48 -20.25
N ALA A 445 2.78 -13.08 -19.40
CA ALA A 445 1.34 -13.17 -19.62
C ALA A 445 0.67 -11.79 -19.67
N ALA A 446 1.07 -10.86 -18.79
CA ALA A 446 0.55 -9.50 -18.80
C ALA A 446 0.94 -8.74 -20.08
N ASN A 447 2.21 -8.83 -20.52
CA ASN A 447 2.66 -8.12 -21.73
C ASN A 447 2.07 -8.68 -23.03
N LEU A 448 1.90 -10.01 -23.13
CA LEU A 448 1.18 -10.63 -24.24
C LEU A 448 -0.26 -10.11 -24.32
N ARG A 449 -0.96 -10.03 -23.18
CA ARG A 449 -2.31 -9.44 -23.10
C ARG A 449 -2.32 -7.94 -23.42
N MET A 450 -1.36 -7.15 -22.94
CA MET A 450 -1.22 -5.74 -23.33
C MET A 450 -1.12 -5.59 -24.86
N HIS A 451 -0.27 -6.39 -25.50
CA HIS A 451 -0.08 -6.34 -26.95
C HIS A 451 -1.36 -6.68 -27.73
N ILE A 452 -2.08 -7.73 -27.32
CA ILE A 452 -3.38 -8.13 -27.90
C ILE A 452 -4.39 -6.98 -27.88
N PHE A 453 -4.48 -6.27 -26.75
CA PHE A 453 -5.36 -5.11 -26.58
C PHE A 453 -4.72 -3.78 -27.06
N SER A 454 -3.66 -3.83 -27.87
CA SER A 454 -2.96 -2.67 -28.45
C SER A 454 -2.40 -1.66 -27.43
N MET A 455 -2.11 -2.09 -26.20
CA MET A 455 -1.42 -1.30 -25.18
C MET A 455 0.11 -1.43 -25.31
N SER A 456 0.82 -0.42 -24.82
CA SER A 456 2.29 -0.47 -24.71
C SER A 456 2.72 -1.48 -23.64
N MET A 457 3.51 -2.47 -24.07
CA MET A 457 4.15 -3.43 -23.16
C MET A 457 5.07 -2.71 -22.16
N LYS A 458 5.20 -3.28 -20.96
CA LYS A 458 5.97 -2.72 -19.85
C LYS A 458 7.14 -3.60 -19.46
N SER A 459 8.16 -2.97 -18.87
CA SER A 459 9.36 -3.68 -18.44
C SER A 459 9.04 -4.64 -17.29
N LYS A 460 9.90 -5.65 -17.09
CA LYS A 460 9.77 -6.57 -15.94
C LYS A 460 9.82 -5.81 -14.61
N PHE A 461 10.63 -4.75 -14.54
CA PHE A 461 10.73 -3.86 -13.39
C PHE A 461 9.40 -3.19 -13.06
N ASP A 462 8.73 -2.61 -14.06
CA ASP A 462 7.43 -1.94 -13.87
C ASP A 462 6.34 -2.94 -13.50
N VAL A 463 6.27 -4.09 -14.19
CA VAL A 463 5.29 -5.13 -13.91
C VAL A 463 5.49 -5.71 -12.51
N LYS A 464 6.74 -5.94 -12.07
CA LYS A 464 7.04 -6.36 -10.70
C LYS A 464 6.60 -5.32 -9.66
N SER A 465 6.80 -4.03 -9.95
CA SER A 465 6.37 -2.93 -9.07
C SER A 465 4.85 -2.93 -8.86
N MET A 466 4.07 -3.07 -9.94
CA MET A 466 2.61 -3.10 -9.88
C MET A 466 2.05 -4.41 -9.31
N ALA A 467 2.51 -5.56 -9.81
CA ALA A 467 1.98 -6.87 -9.41
C ALA A 467 2.23 -7.18 -7.92
N GLY A 468 3.38 -6.71 -7.41
CA GLY A 468 3.81 -6.87 -6.02
C GLY A 468 3.48 -5.70 -5.11
N ASN A 469 2.72 -4.69 -5.56
CA ASN A 469 2.39 -3.46 -4.82
C ASN A 469 3.63 -2.83 -4.13
N ILE A 470 4.76 -2.74 -4.85
CA ILE A 470 6.06 -2.42 -4.25
C ILE A 470 6.11 -0.96 -3.82
N ILE A 471 6.06 -0.74 -2.51
CA ILE A 471 6.32 0.56 -1.88
C ILE A 471 7.85 0.79 -1.89
N PRO A 472 8.35 1.88 -2.51
CA PRO A 472 9.76 2.25 -2.42
C PRO A 472 10.17 2.44 -0.96
N ALA A 473 11.31 1.89 -0.54
CA ALA A 473 11.72 1.91 0.86
C ALA A 473 13.20 2.26 1.01
N ILE A 474 13.48 3.27 1.85
CA ILE A 474 14.79 3.89 2.00
C ILE A 474 15.25 3.72 3.46
N ALA A 475 16.51 3.29 3.65
CA ALA A 475 17.07 3.02 4.97
C ALA A 475 17.01 4.22 5.92
N THR A 476 17.28 5.43 5.42
CA THR A 476 17.24 6.67 6.22
C THR A 476 15.84 7.00 6.73
N THR A 477 14.81 6.79 5.91
CA THR A 477 13.40 6.99 6.32
C THR A 477 13.03 6.02 7.45
N ASN A 478 13.39 4.74 7.32
CA ASN A 478 13.18 3.74 8.37
C ASN A 478 13.92 4.10 9.67
N ALA A 479 15.16 4.57 9.58
CA ALA A 479 15.96 4.96 10.74
C ALA A 479 15.38 6.18 11.47
N VAL A 480 14.85 7.17 10.73
CA VAL A 480 14.15 8.32 11.32
C VAL A 480 12.88 7.88 12.04
N ILE A 481 12.02 7.09 11.39
CA ILE A 481 10.77 6.59 11.98
C ILE A 481 11.06 5.71 13.21
N ALA A 482 12.01 4.78 13.13
CA ALA A 482 12.43 3.95 14.26
C ALA A 482 13.03 4.77 15.44
N GLY A 483 13.65 5.92 15.17
CA GLY A 483 14.08 6.85 16.21
C GLY A 483 12.90 7.53 16.91
N LEU A 484 11.90 7.97 16.13
CA LEU A 484 10.67 8.58 16.64
C LEU A 484 9.84 7.60 17.48
N ILE A 485 9.74 6.32 17.09
CA ILE A 485 9.07 5.27 17.88
C ILE A 485 9.65 5.20 19.30
N VAL A 486 10.98 5.13 19.43
CA VAL A 486 11.62 5.07 20.75
C VAL A 486 11.37 6.35 21.55
N LEU A 487 11.42 7.53 20.91
CA LEU A 487 11.13 8.81 21.59
C LEU A 487 9.69 8.89 22.13
N GLU A 488 8.68 8.43 21.39
CA GLU A 488 7.31 8.33 21.90
C GLU A 488 7.22 7.27 23.03
N GLY A 489 7.89 6.13 22.88
CA GLY A 489 7.98 5.11 23.93
C GLY A 489 8.56 5.62 25.26
N LEU A 490 9.61 6.46 25.21
CA LEU A 490 10.17 7.10 26.40
C LEU A 490 9.16 8.05 27.08
N LYS A 491 8.28 8.73 26.33
CA LYS A 491 7.22 9.58 26.92
C LYS A 491 6.16 8.73 27.62
N ILE A 492 5.71 7.64 26.99
CA ILE A 492 4.76 6.67 27.59
C ILE A 492 5.35 6.10 28.89
N LEU A 493 6.60 5.66 28.85
CA LEU A 493 7.35 5.14 30.00
C LEU A 493 7.77 6.21 31.01
N SER A 494 7.52 7.49 30.74
CA SER A 494 7.61 8.58 31.71
C SER A 494 6.25 8.95 32.33
N GLY A 495 5.15 8.30 31.92
CA GLY A 495 3.78 8.68 32.30
C GLY A 495 3.24 9.90 31.54
N ASN A 496 3.95 10.40 30.55
CA ASN A 496 3.68 11.66 29.86
C ASN A 496 2.89 11.46 28.55
N LEU A 497 1.81 10.65 28.59
CA LEU A 497 0.99 10.34 27.41
C LEU A 497 0.45 11.61 26.71
N LYS A 498 0.13 12.67 27.48
CA LYS A 498 -0.30 13.98 26.96
C LYS A 498 0.75 14.72 26.10
N GLN A 499 2.03 14.33 26.17
CA GLN A 499 3.11 14.85 25.31
C GLN A 499 3.34 14.00 24.05
N CYS A 500 2.65 12.86 23.93
CA CYS A 500 2.75 12.02 22.74
C CYS A 500 2.03 12.67 21.55
N ARG A 501 2.50 12.41 20.33
CA ARG A 501 2.03 13.10 19.11
C ARG A 501 1.99 12.14 17.93
N THR A 502 1.06 12.36 17.01
CA THR A 502 1.21 11.82 15.64
C THR A 502 2.29 12.64 14.94
N ILE A 503 3.38 12.03 14.51
CA ILE A 503 4.50 12.74 13.87
C ILE A 503 4.61 12.29 12.43
N PHE A 504 4.39 13.21 11.49
CA PHE A 504 4.58 12.98 10.06
C PHE A 504 5.98 13.43 9.61
N LEU A 505 6.64 12.61 8.81
CA LEU A 505 7.86 12.92 8.08
C LEU A 505 7.50 13.25 6.63
N ASN A 506 7.76 14.49 6.23
CA ASN A 506 7.53 14.97 4.87
C ASN A 506 8.81 14.89 4.02
N LYS A 507 8.67 14.81 2.70
CA LYS A 507 9.79 14.88 1.74
C LYS A 507 10.42 16.29 1.67
N GLN A 508 9.62 17.32 1.89
CA GLN A 508 10.04 18.73 1.93
C GLN A 508 9.42 19.43 3.14
N PRO A 509 10.02 20.52 3.64
CA PRO A 509 9.40 21.32 4.69
C PRO A 509 8.06 21.89 4.23
N ASN A 510 7.04 21.85 5.10
CA ASN A 510 5.76 22.51 4.84
C ASN A 510 5.92 24.06 4.86
N PRO A 511 4.87 24.85 4.53
CA PRO A 511 4.95 26.33 4.57
C PRO A 511 5.39 26.93 5.91
N ARG A 512 5.21 26.18 7.02
CA ARG A 512 5.69 26.54 8.37
C ARG A 512 7.13 26.07 8.66
N LYS A 513 7.89 25.72 7.60
CA LYS A 513 9.28 25.24 7.63
C LYS A 513 9.51 23.96 8.45
N LYS A 514 8.47 23.14 8.65
CA LYS A 514 8.57 21.86 9.37
C LYS A 514 8.70 20.69 8.40
N LEU A 515 9.78 19.92 8.54
CA LEU A 515 9.97 18.63 7.87
C LEU A 515 9.35 17.47 8.67
N LEU A 516 9.54 17.50 9.99
CA LEU A 516 8.82 16.68 10.96
C LEU A 516 7.64 17.51 11.50
N VAL A 517 6.42 17.02 11.29
CA VAL A 517 5.17 17.71 11.65
C VAL A 517 4.47 16.95 12.77
N PRO A 518 4.63 17.39 14.04
CA PRO A 518 3.88 16.82 15.16
C PRO A 518 2.46 17.40 15.22
N CYS A 519 1.47 16.51 15.19
CA CYS A 519 0.05 16.75 15.40
C CYS A 519 -0.39 16.20 16.76
N ILE A 520 -1.45 16.77 17.33
CA ILE A 520 -2.07 16.25 18.57
C ILE A 520 -2.66 14.86 18.26
N LEU A 521 -2.72 13.98 19.26
CA LEU A 521 -3.38 12.68 19.13
C LEU A 521 -4.90 12.90 19.18
N ASP A 522 -5.62 12.42 18.18
CA ASP A 522 -7.07 12.54 18.10
C ASP A 522 -7.76 11.58 19.10
N PRO A 523 -8.94 11.93 19.65
CA PRO A 523 -9.69 11.09 20.58
C PRO A 523 -10.35 9.89 19.87
N PRO A 524 -10.83 8.87 20.60
CA PRO A 524 -11.58 7.75 20.01
C PRO A 524 -12.78 8.23 19.19
N ASN A 525 -12.91 7.76 17.94
CA ASN A 525 -14.08 8.02 17.11
C ASN A 525 -15.30 7.26 17.68
N PRO A 526 -16.39 7.94 18.09
CA PRO A 526 -17.58 7.29 18.64
C PRO A 526 -18.24 6.29 17.67
N SER A 527 -18.11 6.52 16.36
CA SER A 527 -18.65 5.67 15.30
C SER A 527 -17.66 4.62 14.80
N CYS A 528 -16.52 4.41 15.47
CA CYS A 528 -15.59 3.36 15.11
C CYS A 528 -16.20 1.97 15.35
N TYR A 529 -16.22 1.12 14.32
CA TYR A 529 -16.70 -0.25 14.41
C TYR A 529 -15.78 -1.18 15.24
N VAL A 530 -14.69 -0.69 15.84
CA VAL A 530 -13.74 -1.51 16.64
C VAL A 530 -13.61 -1.05 18.09
N CYS A 531 -13.31 0.23 18.33
CA CYS A 531 -13.00 0.72 19.69
C CYS A 531 -14.10 1.58 20.33
N SER A 532 -15.28 1.66 19.72
CA SER A 532 -16.46 2.24 20.37
C SER A 532 -16.98 1.32 21.49
N ILE A 533 -17.87 1.83 22.33
CA ILE A 533 -18.42 1.07 23.48
C ILE A 533 -19.40 -0.01 23.01
N LYS A 534 -20.03 0.19 21.85
CA LYS A 534 -20.95 -0.74 21.20
C LYS A 534 -20.71 -0.65 19.68
N PRO A 535 -19.73 -1.37 19.15
CA PRO A 535 -19.47 -1.38 17.72
C PRO A 535 -20.65 -2.01 16.97
N GLU A 536 -21.23 -1.24 16.06
CA GLU A 536 -22.28 -1.69 15.15
C GLU A 536 -21.95 -1.25 13.73
N VAL A 537 -22.20 -2.13 12.76
CA VAL A 537 -22.09 -1.85 11.33
C VAL A 537 -23.36 -2.25 10.60
N THR A 538 -23.62 -1.62 9.47
CA THR A 538 -24.71 -2.00 8.57
C THR A 538 -24.13 -2.45 7.23
N ILE A 539 -24.54 -3.63 6.76
CA ILE A 539 -24.07 -4.23 5.50
C ILE A 539 -25.26 -4.42 4.57
N LYS A 540 -25.18 -3.87 3.37
CA LYS A 540 -26.15 -4.07 2.30
C LYS A 540 -25.68 -5.24 1.43
N LEU A 541 -26.47 -6.32 1.35
CA LEU A 541 -26.15 -7.54 0.59
C LEU A 541 -27.41 -8.25 0.09
N ASN A 542 -27.28 -9.20 -0.84
CA ASN A 542 -28.41 -10.04 -1.26
C ASN A 542 -28.51 -11.32 -0.41
N THR A 543 -29.41 -11.33 0.58
CA THR A 543 -29.59 -12.49 1.50
C THR A 543 -30.06 -13.78 0.82
N GLN A 544 -30.51 -13.74 -0.44
CA GLN A 544 -30.90 -14.92 -1.22
C GLN A 544 -29.74 -15.51 -2.04
N LYS A 545 -28.65 -14.76 -2.25
CA LYS A 545 -27.49 -15.17 -3.05
C LYS A 545 -26.23 -15.44 -2.22
N ILE A 546 -26.07 -14.73 -1.11
CA ILE A 546 -24.90 -14.88 -0.24
C ILE A 546 -25.05 -16.13 0.62
N SER A 547 -24.03 -16.99 0.58
CA SER A 547 -23.92 -18.18 1.42
C SER A 547 -23.26 -17.87 2.77
N ILE A 548 -23.40 -18.80 3.72
CA ILE A 548 -22.72 -18.71 5.02
C ILE A 548 -21.20 -18.67 4.87
N GLN A 549 -20.63 -19.40 3.90
CA GLN A 549 -19.19 -19.37 3.64
C GLN A 549 -18.71 -17.99 3.17
N VAL A 550 -19.45 -17.33 2.26
CA VAL A 550 -19.12 -15.97 1.80
C VAL A 550 -19.21 -14.97 2.95
N LEU A 551 -20.22 -15.10 3.83
CA LEU A 551 -20.30 -14.30 5.06
C LEU A 551 -19.06 -14.52 5.96
N GLN A 552 -18.66 -15.77 6.19
CA GLN A 552 -17.51 -16.09 7.04
C GLN A 552 -16.20 -15.54 6.46
N ASP A 553 -15.89 -15.88 5.21
CA ASP A 553 -14.56 -15.67 4.63
C ASP A 553 -14.43 -14.27 4.00
N ARG A 554 -15.31 -13.88 3.07
CA ARG A 554 -15.21 -12.58 2.37
C ARG A 554 -15.62 -11.39 3.24
N ILE A 555 -16.63 -11.56 4.10
CA ILE A 555 -17.16 -10.45 4.92
C ILE A 555 -16.42 -10.39 6.26
N LEU A 556 -16.50 -11.42 7.10
CA LEU A 556 -16.01 -11.34 8.48
C LEU A 556 -14.48 -11.45 8.59
N LYS A 557 -13.85 -12.42 7.90
CA LYS A 557 -12.39 -12.56 7.88
C LYS A 557 -11.72 -11.49 7.00
N ASP A 558 -12.05 -11.42 5.71
CA ASP A 558 -11.35 -10.52 4.77
C ASP A 558 -11.65 -9.03 5.00
N LYS A 559 -12.93 -8.61 5.01
CA LYS A 559 -13.30 -7.18 5.19
C LYS A 559 -13.18 -6.73 6.65
N PHE A 560 -13.70 -7.50 7.60
CA PHE A 560 -13.67 -7.12 9.03
C PHE A 560 -12.46 -7.65 9.81
N GLY A 561 -11.53 -8.40 9.20
CA GLY A 561 -10.25 -8.75 9.82
C GLY A 561 -10.35 -9.64 11.06
N MET A 562 -11.45 -10.38 11.22
CA MET A 562 -11.59 -11.40 12.26
C MET A 562 -10.71 -12.61 11.91
N VAL A 563 -10.19 -13.30 12.93
CA VAL A 563 -9.38 -14.52 12.77
C VAL A 563 -10.26 -15.75 12.95
N ALA A 564 -11.07 -15.76 14.01
CA ALA A 564 -11.92 -16.88 14.38
C ALA A 564 -13.32 -16.38 14.80
N PRO A 565 -14.19 -16.04 13.82
CA PRO A 565 -15.51 -15.48 14.10
C PRO A 565 -16.54 -16.57 14.43
N ASP A 566 -17.21 -16.40 15.56
CA ASP A 566 -18.46 -17.06 15.95
C ASP A 566 -19.64 -16.14 15.64
N VAL A 567 -20.73 -16.67 15.07
CA VAL A 567 -21.87 -15.85 14.59
C VAL A 567 -23.19 -16.41 15.07
N GLN A 568 -23.99 -15.58 15.75
CA GLN A 568 -25.36 -15.89 16.16
C GLN A 568 -26.36 -14.83 15.67
N ILE A 569 -27.60 -15.25 15.43
CA ILE A 569 -28.71 -14.33 15.13
C ILE A 569 -29.25 -13.73 16.44
N GLU A 570 -29.49 -12.41 16.49
CA GLU A 570 -30.20 -11.74 17.60
C GLU A 570 -31.73 -12.00 17.54
N ASP A 571 -32.14 -13.27 17.49
CA ASP A 571 -33.54 -13.72 17.41
C ASP A 571 -34.17 -14.08 18.78
N GLY A 572 -33.38 -13.95 19.86
CA GLY A 572 -33.76 -14.35 21.22
C GLY A 572 -33.68 -15.86 21.49
N LYS A 573 -33.32 -16.67 20.49
CA LYS A 573 -32.98 -18.10 20.63
C LYS A 573 -31.47 -18.34 20.62
N GLY A 574 -30.70 -17.45 19.99
CA GLY A 574 -29.25 -17.60 19.82
C GLY A 574 -28.93 -18.62 18.73
N THR A 575 -29.60 -18.53 17.58
CA THR A 575 -29.37 -19.44 16.45
C THR A 575 -27.95 -19.25 15.90
N ILE A 576 -27.08 -20.25 16.10
CA ILE A 576 -25.68 -20.25 15.65
C ILE A 576 -25.65 -20.49 14.13
N LEU A 577 -24.89 -19.65 13.42
CA LEU A 577 -24.66 -19.75 11.98
C LEU A 577 -23.28 -20.33 11.66
N ILE A 578 -22.25 -19.78 12.32
CA ILE A 578 -20.83 -20.07 12.16
C ILE A 578 -20.26 -20.28 13.56
N SER A 579 -19.50 -21.35 13.74
CA SER A 579 -18.69 -21.63 14.93
C SER A 579 -17.20 -21.53 14.56
N SER A 580 -16.36 -21.12 15.52
CA SER A 580 -14.91 -21.18 15.40
C SER A 580 -14.33 -22.57 15.69
N GLU A 581 -15.13 -23.50 16.23
CA GLU A 581 -14.73 -24.90 16.44
C GLU A 581 -14.92 -25.76 15.17
N GLU A 582 -13.85 -26.42 14.72
CA GLU A 582 -13.87 -27.33 13.56
C GLU A 582 -14.80 -28.52 13.80
N GLY A 583 -15.78 -28.72 12.91
CA GLY A 583 -16.73 -29.83 12.91
C GLY A 583 -18.16 -29.48 13.30
N GLU A 584 -18.45 -28.25 13.74
CA GLU A 584 -19.79 -27.86 14.20
C GLU A 584 -20.71 -27.30 13.09
N THR A 585 -20.19 -26.44 12.21
CA THR A 585 -21.02 -25.60 11.31
C THR A 585 -20.76 -25.78 9.81
N GLU A 586 -19.86 -26.66 9.38
CA GLU A 586 -19.52 -26.87 7.96
C GLU A 586 -20.73 -27.25 7.11
N ALA A 587 -21.73 -27.92 7.72
CA ALA A 587 -23.00 -28.25 7.09
C ALA A 587 -23.87 -27.03 6.72
N ASN A 588 -23.49 -25.82 7.17
CA ASN A 588 -24.15 -24.55 6.85
C ASN A 588 -23.47 -23.80 5.70
N ASN A 589 -22.20 -24.07 5.40
CA ASN A 589 -21.37 -23.28 4.47
C ASN A 589 -22.02 -23.02 3.10
N ASN A 590 -22.68 -24.05 2.54
CA ASN A 590 -23.34 -24.01 1.23
C ASN A 590 -24.78 -23.49 1.24
N LYS A 591 -25.34 -23.15 2.41
CA LYS A 591 -26.71 -22.63 2.55
C LYS A 591 -26.72 -21.12 2.43
N ASN A 592 -27.81 -20.58 1.90
CA ASN A 592 -28.01 -19.14 1.77
C ASN A 592 -28.50 -18.52 3.10
N LEU A 593 -28.19 -17.24 3.32
CA LEU A 593 -28.61 -16.53 4.54
C LEU A 593 -30.13 -16.61 4.77
N SER A 594 -30.92 -16.51 3.71
CA SER A 594 -32.39 -16.60 3.76
C SER A 594 -32.93 -17.93 4.32
N GLU A 595 -32.19 -19.04 4.23
CA GLU A 595 -32.60 -20.35 4.77
C GLU A 595 -32.67 -20.35 6.30
N PHE A 596 -31.89 -19.48 6.95
CA PHE A 596 -31.91 -19.28 8.41
C PHE A 596 -32.91 -18.21 8.85
N GLY A 597 -33.79 -17.74 7.95
CA GLY A 597 -34.76 -16.68 8.22
C GLY A 597 -34.17 -15.26 8.21
N ILE A 598 -32.94 -15.09 7.72
CA ILE A 598 -32.26 -13.80 7.64
C ILE A 598 -32.87 -12.95 6.52
N CYS A 599 -33.35 -11.77 6.87
CA CYS A 599 -34.07 -10.86 6.00
C CYS A 599 -33.62 -9.40 6.21
N ASN A 600 -34.32 -8.45 5.60
CA ASN A 600 -34.00 -7.03 5.75
C ASN A 600 -34.18 -6.56 7.20
N GLY A 601 -33.12 -6.01 7.80
CA GLY A 601 -33.10 -5.57 9.19
C GLY A 601 -32.71 -6.66 10.20
N SER A 602 -32.38 -7.88 9.76
CA SER A 602 -31.84 -8.92 10.65
C SER A 602 -30.51 -8.46 11.27
N ARG A 603 -30.33 -8.74 12.56
CA ARG A 603 -29.13 -8.43 13.33
C ARG A 603 -28.38 -9.72 13.65
N LEU A 604 -27.09 -9.72 13.40
CA LEU A 604 -26.16 -10.79 13.79
C LEU A 604 -25.23 -10.23 14.87
N GLN A 605 -25.04 -10.98 15.94
CA GLN A 605 -23.92 -10.76 16.85
C GLN A 605 -22.77 -11.64 16.38
N VAL A 606 -21.62 -11.02 16.16
CA VAL A 606 -20.39 -11.68 15.74
C VAL A 606 -19.34 -11.50 16.83
N ASP A 607 -18.78 -12.58 17.34
CA ASP A 607 -17.75 -12.59 18.37
C ASP A 607 -16.45 -13.19 17.82
N ASP A 608 -15.32 -12.54 18.07
CA ASP A 608 -13.99 -13.14 17.89
C ASP A 608 -13.32 -13.20 19.27
N PHE A 609 -13.39 -14.38 19.89
CA PHE A 609 -12.87 -14.62 21.24
C PHE A 609 -11.34 -14.55 21.32
N LEU A 610 -10.62 -14.73 20.20
CA LEU A 610 -9.17 -14.55 20.15
C LEU A 610 -8.82 -13.05 20.24
N GLN A 611 -9.63 -12.20 19.60
CA GLN A 611 -9.46 -10.75 19.57
C GLN A 611 -10.13 -10.01 20.76
N ASP A 612 -10.94 -10.68 21.58
CA ASP A 612 -11.81 -10.07 22.62
C ASP A 612 -12.69 -8.95 22.02
N TYR A 613 -13.33 -9.29 20.89
CA TYR A 613 -14.03 -8.34 20.02
C TYR A 613 -15.39 -8.86 19.58
N THR A 614 -16.45 -8.21 20.07
CA THR A 614 -17.83 -8.38 19.62
C THR A 614 -18.18 -7.28 18.62
N LEU A 615 -18.91 -7.61 17.56
CA LEU A 615 -19.45 -6.68 16.56
C LEU A 615 -20.92 -7.02 16.30
N THR A 616 -21.82 -6.03 16.40
CA THR A 616 -23.20 -6.22 15.90
C THR A 616 -23.27 -5.82 14.43
N VAL A 617 -23.81 -6.71 13.60
CA VAL A 617 -23.97 -6.53 12.15
C VAL A 617 -25.46 -6.47 11.81
N THR A 618 -25.93 -5.31 11.36
CA THR A 618 -27.28 -5.14 10.82
C THR A 618 -27.27 -5.37 9.30
N LEU A 619 -28.10 -6.28 8.80
CA LEU A 619 -28.15 -6.62 7.37
C LEU A 619 -29.29 -5.89 6.66
N LEU A 620 -28.98 -5.22 5.54
CA LEU A 620 -29.96 -4.67 4.61
C LEU A 620 -30.03 -5.54 3.36
N HIS A 621 -31.22 -6.04 3.04
CA HIS A 621 -31.43 -6.83 1.84
C HIS A 621 -31.50 -5.91 0.62
N SER A 622 -30.70 -6.19 -0.41
CA SER A 622 -30.78 -5.50 -1.70
C SER A 622 -30.48 -6.44 -2.85
N GLU A 623 -31.31 -6.41 -3.88
CA GLU A 623 -31.04 -7.08 -5.16
C GLU A 623 -30.16 -6.21 -6.08
N ASP A 624 -30.19 -4.88 -5.87
CA ASP A 624 -29.49 -3.85 -6.65
C ASP A 624 -28.14 -3.46 -6.00
N LEU A 625 -27.13 -4.30 -6.23
CA LEU A 625 -25.73 -4.05 -5.80
C LEU A 625 -24.77 -3.77 -6.97
N GLY A 626 -25.21 -3.95 -8.21
CA GLY A 626 -24.34 -3.97 -9.38
C GLY A 626 -23.73 -5.36 -9.63
N LYS A 627 -23.08 -5.52 -10.78
CA LYS A 627 -22.44 -6.78 -11.13
C LYS A 627 -21.03 -6.82 -10.52
N ASP A 628 -20.61 -8.00 -10.06
CA ASP A 628 -19.33 -8.25 -9.38
C ASP A 628 -19.22 -7.58 -7.98
N ILE A 629 -20.34 -7.10 -7.38
CA ILE A 629 -20.41 -6.55 -6.02
C ILE A 629 -21.33 -7.43 -5.16
N GLU A 630 -20.76 -8.13 -4.18
CA GLU A 630 -21.49 -9.02 -3.28
C GLU A 630 -22.15 -8.28 -2.11
N PHE A 631 -21.47 -7.25 -1.57
CA PHE A 631 -21.91 -6.48 -0.41
C PHE A 631 -21.31 -5.07 -0.40
N GLU A 632 -22.00 -4.15 0.27
CA GLU A 632 -21.54 -2.78 0.56
C GLU A 632 -21.64 -2.50 2.07
N VAL A 633 -20.63 -1.87 2.67
CA VAL A 633 -20.70 -1.42 4.08
C VAL A 633 -21.22 0.01 4.11
N VAL A 634 -22.38 0.21 4.76
CA VAL A 634 -23.03 1.52 4.84
C VAL A 634 -22.24 2.42 5.79
N GLY A 635 -21.79 3.57 5.28
CA GLY A 635 -20.99 4.54 6.03
C GLY A 635 -19.50 4.55 5.67
N ASP A 636 -18.99 3.51 5.00
CA ASP A 636 -17.80 3.69 4.16
C ASP A 636 -18.20 4.59 2.98
N ALA A 637 -17.38 5.59 2.64
CA ALA A 637 -17.63 6.41 1.46
C ALA A 637 -17.57 5.53 0.21
N PRO A 638 -18.55 5.61 -0.72
CA PRO A 638 -18.56 4.76 -1.90
C PRO A 638 -17.28 4.98 -2.70
N GLU A 639 -16.64 3.89 -3.13
CA GLU A 639 -15.47 3.95 -4.00
C GLU A 639 -15.88 4.60 -5.32
N LYS A 640 -15.65 5.91 -5.45
CA LYS A 640 -15.95 6.65 -6.69
C LYS A 640 -15.18 5.99 -7.82
N ALA A 641 -15.92 5.34 -8.73
CA ALA A 641 -15.38 4.80 -9.96
C ALA A 641 -14.55 5.90 -10.68
N PRO A 642 -13.41 5.55 -11.32
CA PRO A 642 -12.55 6.53 -11.94
C PRO A 642 -13.32 7.30 -13.01
N GLN A 643 -13.58 8.58 -12.74
CA GLN A 643 -14.04 9.51 -13.77
C GLN A 643 -12.97 9.55 -14.86
N LYS A 644 -13.39 9.33 -16.11
CA LYS A 644 -12.50 9.47 -17.26
C LYS A 644 -11.97 10.91 -17.28
N PRO A 645 -10.65 11.13 -17.39
CA PRO A 645 -10.17 12.40 -17.89
C PRO A 645 -10.79 12.60 -19.28
N ASN A 646 -11.43 13.75 -19.52
CA ASN A 646 -11.78 14.11 -20.88
C ASN A 646 -10.48 14.27 -21.68
N GLU A 647 -10.45 13.70 -22.87
CA GLU A 647 -9.33 13.85 -23.80
C GLU A 647 -9.31 15.30 -24.31
N GLU A 648 -8.33 16.10 -23.88
CA GLU A 648 -7.90 17.28 -24.64
C GLU A 648 -6.62 16.99 -25.41
N ASP A 649 -6.55 17.55 -26.62
CA ASP A 649 -5.58 17.18 -27.64
C ASP A 649 -4.12 17.39 -27.22
N GLY A 650 -3.28 16.43 -27.61
CA GLY A 650 -1.88 16.39 -27.19
C GLY A 650 -1.02 17.51 -27.76
N LYS A 651 -0.23 18.16 -26.90
CA LYS A 651 1.06 18.76 -27.26
C LYS A 651 2.13 18.37 -26.24
N ALA A 652 3.19 17.73 -26.73
CA ALA A 652 4.36 17.40 -25.92
C ALA A 652 5.10 18.67 -25.50
N ILE A 653 5.50 18.76 -24.23
CA ILE A 653 6.41 19.80 -23.74
C ILE A 653 7.63 19.14 -23.10
N THR A 654 8.78 19.40 -23.71
CA THR A 654 10.11 19.06 -23.20
C THR A 654 10.62 20.13 -22.25
N ASN A 655 11.40 19.75 -21.24
CA ASN A 655 12.07 20.68 -20.32
C ASN A 655 12.89 21.77 -21.05
N GLY A 656 12.72 23.03 -20.64
CA GLY A 656 13.56 24.16 -21.04
C GLY A 656 13.24 25.44 -20.25
N SER A 657 14.29 26.14 -19.79
CA SER A 657 14.25 27.47 -19.13
C SER A 657 13.66 28.53 -20.09
N ASP A 658 12.93 29.55 -19.61
CA ASP A 658 13.58 30.77 -19.09
C ASP A 658 12.61 31.80 -18.44
N ASP A 659 13.19 32.86 -17.88
CA ASP A 659 12.54 33.91 -17.09
C ASP A 659 11.55 34.83 -17.85
N GLY A 660 10.58 35.38 -17.10
CA GLY A 660 10.46 36.85 -17.04
C GLY A 660 9.16 37.55 -17.46
N ALA A 661 8.79 38.51 -16.60
CA ALA A 661 7.98 39.72 -16.85
C ALA A 661 6.44 39.68 -16.74
N GLN A 662 5.93 40.82 -16.23
CA GLN A 662 4.57 41.09 -15.78
C GLN A 662 3.69 41.76 -16.86
N PRO A 663 2.36 41.90 -16.64
CA PRO A 663 1.40 42.17 -17.72
C PRO A 663 1.32 43.66 -18.12
N SER A 664 0.63 43.93 -19.23
CA SER A 664 0.18 45.28 -19.60
C SER A 664 -1.16 45.24 -20.32
N THR A 665 -1.95 46.29 -20.08
CA THR A 665 -3.35 46.46 -20.46
C THR A 665 -3.52 47.23 -21.78
N SER A 666 -4.63 47.02 -22.48
CA SER A 666 -5.35 48.10 -23.19
C SER A 666 -6.73 47.65 -23.70
N LYS A 667 -7.61 48.63 -23.94
CA LYS A 667 -9.02 48.47 -24.34
C LYS A 667 -9.24 48.96 -25.78
N ALA A 668 -10.18 48.34 -26.50
CA ALA A 668 -11.15 48.93 -27.45
C ALA A 668 -12.00 47.76 -27.99
N SER A 669 -13.33 47.67 -27.94
CA SER A 669 -14.42 48.59 -28.33
C SER A 669 -14.55 48.81 -29.84
N GLU A 670 -15.51 48.14 -30.47
CA GLU A 670 -16.44 48.73 -31.45
C GLU A 670 -17.68 47.83 -31.62
N GLN A 671 -18.78 48.41 -32.12
CA GLN A 671 -20.13 47.81 -32.21
C GLN A 671 -20.41 47.33 -33.65
N ASP A 672 -21.44 46.50 -33.85
CA ASP A 672 -22.54 46.82 -34.78
C ASP A 672 -23.65 45.74 -34.80
N ASP A 673 -24.87 46.22 -34.49
CA ASP A 673 -26.21 45.91 -35.01
C ASP A 673 -26.64 44.49 -35.46
N VAL A 674 -27.48 43.88 -34.59
CA VAL A 674 -28.90 43.54 -34.81
C VAL A 674 -29.38 43.26 -36.26
N LEU A 675 -29.98 42.07 -36.45
CA LEU A 675 -31.24 41.95 -37.21
C LEU A 675 -32.09 40.79 -36.69
N ILE A 676 -33.32 41.11 -36.26
CA ILE A 676 -34.35 40.15 -35.83
C ILE A 676 -35.16 39.72 -37.07
N VAL A 677 -35.47 38.43 -37.18
CA VAL A 677 -36.56 37.93 -38.03
C VAL A 677 -37.32 36.88 -37.23
N ASP A 678 -38.44 37.30 -36.64
CA ASP A 678 -39.43 36.39 -36.08
C ASP A 678 -40.14 35.62 -37.19
N SER A 679 -40.50 34.36 -36.93
CA SER A 679 -41.35 33.55 -37.81
C SER A 679 -42.08 32.50 -36.98
N ASP A 680 -43.18 32.92 -36.36
CA ASP A 680 -44.14 32.01 -35.74
C ASP A 680 -44.85 31.20 -36.83
N GLU A 681 -44.83 29.86 -36.73
CA GLU A 681 -45.90 29.02 -37.30
C GLU A 681 -46.24 27.86 -36.35
N GLU A 682 -47.50 27.42 -36.44
CA GLU A 682 -48.24 26.78 -35.36
C GLU A 682 -48.02 25.27 -35.22
N MET A 683 -48.21 24.77 -34.00
CA MET A 683 -48.40 23.35 -33.70
C MET A 683 -49.77 22.84 -34.17
N PRO A 684 -49.85 21.61 -34.70
CA PRO A 684 -51.04 20.78 -34.55
C PRO A 684 -50.77 19.57 -33.64
N SER A 685 -51.62 19.41 -32.63
CA SER A 685 -51.66 18.23 -31.77
C SER A 685 -52.29 17.03 -32.48
N SER A 686 -51.68 15.84 -32.39
CA SER A 686 -52.38 14.58 -32.64
C SER A 686 -51.93 13.48 -31.68
N SER A 687 -52.89 12.91 -30.96
CA SER A 687 -52.72 11.78 -30.05
C SER A 687 -52.39 10.48 -30.79
N GLY A 688 -51.32 9.80 -30.37
CA GLY A 688 -50.99 8.44 -30.79
C GLY A 688 -50.32 7.69 -29.64
N ALA A 689 -51.07 6.82 -28.98
CA ALA A 689 -50.55 6.02 -27.87
C ALA A 689 -50.04 4.67 -28.39
N GLU A 690 -48.76 4.62 -28.77
CA GLU A 690 -48.08 3.35 -29.07
C GLU A 690 -46.78 3.18 -28.27
N THR A 691 -46.62 1.95 -27.79
CA THR A 691 -45.49 1.31 -27.13
C THR A 691 -44.11 1.95 -27.32
N ASN A 692 -43.47 2.40 -26.24
CA ASN A 692 -42.06 2.81 -26.30
C ASN A 692 -41.31 2.67 -24.94
N MET A 693 -41.04 1.43 -24.51
CA MET A 693 -40.27 1.16 -23.28
C MET A 693 -38.78 1.58 -23.37
N ASP A 694 -38.21 1.65 -24.58
CA ASP A 694 -36.82 2.10 -24.82
C ASP A 694 -36.58 3.59 -24.50
N SER A 695 -37.63 4.40 -24.50
CA SER A 695 -37.50 5.86 -24.35
C SER A 695 -37.04 6.32 -22.95
N ARG A 696 -37.12 5.46 -21.92
CA ARG A 696 -36.81 5.84 -20.53
C ARG A 696 -35.31 6.06 -20.27
N GLY A 697 -34.42 5.30 -20.92
CA GLY A 697 -32.98 5.46 -20.74
C GLY A 697 -32.44 6.76 -21.32
N LEU A 698 -32.94 7.15 -22.50
CA LEU A 698 -32.64 8.44 -23.14
C LEU A 698 -33.24 9.62 -22.35
N LYS A 699 -34.50 9.52 -21.90
CA LYS A 699 -35.12 10.61 -21.11
C LYS A 699 -34.44 10.84 -19.77
N ARG A 700 -34.12 9.80 -19.00
CA ARG A 700 -33.40 9.98 -17.73
C ARG A 700 -32.05 10.64 -17.92
N LYS A 701 -31.21 10.18 -18.86
CA LYS A 701 -29.91 10.83 -19.11
C LYS A 701 -30.04 12.29 -19.53
N LEU A 702 -31.01 12.61 -20.39
CA LEU A 702 -31.22 14.00 -20.83
C LEU A 702 -31.76 14.91 -19.70
N GLN A 703 -32.62 14.41 -18.82
CA GLN A 703 -33.10 15.20 -17.67
C GLN A 703 -32.08 15.28 -16.53
N ASP A 704 -31.52 14.15 -16.10
CA ASP A 704 -30.62 14.08 -14.95
C ASP A 704 -29.26 14.79 -15.22
N GLU A 705 -28.72 14.73 -16.45
CA GLU A 705 -27.43 15.36 -16.78
C GLU A 705 -27.54 16.78 -17.38
N ALA A 706 -28.57 17.10 -18.18
CA ALA A 706 -28.67 18.43 -18.81
C ALA A 706 -29.54 19.41 -18.01
N GLU A 707 -30.76 19.01 -17.61
CA GLU A 707 -31.62 19.86 -16.76
C GLU A 707 -31.07 19.91 -15.33
N GLY A 708 -30.61 18.78 -14.77
CA GLY A 708 -30.02 18.71 -13.43
C GLY A 708 -28.75 19.57 -13.24
N VAL A 709 -27.83 19.57 -14.21
CA VAL A 709 -26.63 20.43 -14.16
C VAL A 709 -26.97 21.90 -14.48
N GLY A 710 -27.94 22.14 -15.36
CA GLY A 710 -28.45 23.49 -15.64
C GLY A 710 -29.05 24.14 -14.39
N VAL A 711 -29.98 23.45 -13.72
CA VAL A 711 -30.62 23.93 -12.48
C VAL A 711 -29.60 24.15 -11.37
N LYS A 712 -28.61 23.24 -11.20
CA LYS A 712 -27.53 23.44 -10.23
C LYS A 712 -26.76 24.73 -10.49
N ARG A 713 -26.19 24.90 -11.69
CA ARG A 713 -25.43 26.12 -12.05
C ARG A 713 -26.25 27.41 -11.87
N ILE A 714 -27.54 27.37 -12.16
CA ILE A 714 -28.45 28.51 -11.94
C ILE A 714 -28.59 28.84 -10.44
N CYS A 715 -28.63 27.84 -9.55
CA CYS A 715 -28.56 28.07 -8.09
C CYS A 715 -27.17 28.51 -7.61
N THR A 716 -26.09 27.97 -8.19
CA THR A 716 -24.72 28.37 -7.83
C THR A 716 -24.45 29.85 -8.20
N GLU A 717 -24.97 30.32 -9.34
CA GLU A 717 -24.95 31.73 -9.75
C GLU A 717 -25.85 32.65 -8.88
N GLN A 718 -26.73 32.09 -8.05
CA GLN A 718 -27.66 32.81 -7.16
C GLN A 718 -27.25 32.76 -5.67
N GLU A 719 -26.05 32.27 -5.35
CA GLU A 719 -25.53 32.09 -3.97
C GLU A 719 -26.36 31.13 -3.08
N GLU A 720 -27.18 30.24 -3.66
CA GLU A 720 -28.09 29.35 -2.91
C GLU A 720 -27.58 27.90 -2.71
N GLU A 721 -26.40 27.52 -3.22
CA GLU A 721 -25.83 26.16 -3.08
C GLU A 721 -24.71 26.11 -2.01
N GLU A 722 -24.85 25.26 -0.99
CA GLU A 722 -23.92 25.20 0.16
C GLU A 722 -22.58 24.48 -0.13
N ASP A 723 -22.50 23.65 -1.17
CA ASP A 723 -21.33 22.83 -1.54
C ASP A 723 -20.82 23.14 -2.97
N ASP A 724 -20.18 24.31 -3.16
CA ASP A 724 -19.43 24.62 -4.39
C ASP A 724 -17.91 24.55 -4.18
N VAL A 725 -17.22 23.83 -5.08
CA VAL A 725 -15.76 23.64 -5.06
C VAL A 725 -15.22 23.72 -6.48
N ILE A 726 -14.76 24.91 -6.85
CA ILE A 726 -14.09 25.17 -8.13
C ILE A 726 -12.60 24.82 -8.01
N ALA A 727 -12.16 23.79 -8.74
CA ALA A 727 -10.73 23.54 -8.95
C ALA A 727 -10.17 24.60 -9.91
N LEU A 728 -9.16 25.35 -9.48
CA LEU A 728 -8.53 26.41 -10.27
C LEU A 728 -7.26 25.94 -11.01
N ASP A 729 -6.57 24.92 -10.48
CA ASP A 729 -5.37 24.25 -11.01
C ASP A 729 -5.38 22.76 -10.57
#